data_AF-B1VNA4-F1
#
_entry.id   AF-B1VNA4-F1
#
_cell.length_a   1.000
_cell.length_b   1.000
_cell.length_c   1.000
_cell.angle_alpha   90.00
_cell.angle_beta   90.00
_cell.angle_gamma   90.00
#
_symmetry.space_group_name_H-M   'P 1'
#
loop_
_entity.id
_entity.type
_entity.pdbx_description
1 polymer ?
#
loop_
_entity_poly.entity_id
_entity_poly.type
_entity_poly.pdbx_seq_one_letter_code
_entity_poly.pdbx_strand_id
1 'polypeptide(L)'
;MNQEDPRRSAAPEALTVEQARASLHARVKAAEEGQATYVRRRHDEAVLAPLEHLPAARDAASGLAAHTLTSAQRDLGDLVKAAAAGNPQVLLRRSVPVAVLLPARSQTPGPSNPATEAEPSTDHPGSPTAPTQVEGIAQETSSATNATPRRLAALGDVMGEVRTSAAPAAPQFGLTVLDAAVGGLQPGCFVLVAAAPGAGGSLLALAAARHTALVANQRVLYAASGLTRADVARRIVAAETGTDYRRLATNTLTEHEHTAVQKADARLTQAPLLIDDGSALTAEAIAQTAPYVNDLALIVVDRLQCAPAAHIPLSGDQLPAAARTLAHLARQSGLPVLAVIDTDDPLLIQRLDPDVTIHLTLHKNDGTAEITVAERDFGPLATARLNEDLAHARFTDLHHPPAHNVEDQLLRAALPFTSGARQGLPAPAHQILAAFRDAKNQGDEGLLSTLRDSVAELAANPPALNDGPLEQHLRTALNAYATAPSSPLPRSGEPEQTASSAPRTAAATTVAPQREDPEPEEKVMELQPGDEHEPKDTVFPGLSILRESISRSKMHPLPAVRADQRENVPWTLFREFMDGEPRWVHPEAERVRNGAGKRDTLIVPDSFAPGALCTIDRNGSYPSACSAVPLAPNKLLHTGALAERTRDQAGIFYIDVPSWTHTQMPHPLGRLADRADAHGRVWAVTSHIQLIERLIKAGHITEPLCIHDSWTGRANESLFQHFYKEARRARTELVDAGAPYDQYKRRLSIALRLLWPKGDTVKSPFWRPDWRMSVVAEASVRHWVTAWKAVQAGHTLIALRNVDEAVFHTPDGTAPDTYKVGTGFGEVKVKHGQESS
;
A
#
# COMPACT_ATOMS: atom_id res chain seq x y z
N MET A 1 28.56 27.55 -59.91
CA MET A 1 28.01 28.92 -60.11
C MET A 1 26.50 28.82 -60.02
N ASN A 2 25.87 29.78 -59.34
CA ASN A 2 24.58 29.59 -58.66
C ASN A 2 23.39 29.39 -59.61
N GLN A 3 22.43 28.60 -59.13
CA GLN A 3 21.03 28.99 -59.16
C GLN A 3 20.56 29.17 -57.71
N GLU A 4 19.64 30.10 -57.48
CA GLU A 4 18.86 30.23 -56.24
C GLU A 4 17.85 29.05 -56.19
N ASP A 5 17.14 28.67 -55.12
CA ASP A 5 16.37 29.41 -54.10
C ASP A 5 15.79 28.34 -53.12
N PRO A 6 14.69 28.52 -52.35
CA PRO A 6 14.36 29.50 -51.32
C PRO A 6 14.24 28.89 -49.90
N ARG A 7 14.59 29.71 -48.87
CA ARG A 7 13.69 30.10 -47.75
C ARG A 7 14.42 30.81 -46.62
N ARG A 8 14.35 32.15 -46.61
CA ARG A 8 14.28 32.89 -45.34
C ARG A 8 12.95 32.55 -44.66
N SER A 9 12.97 32.22 -43.37
CA SER A 9 11.78 32.37 -42.52
C SER A 9 11.94 33.66 -41.73
N ALA A 10 11.12 34.66 -42.02
CA ALA A 10 11.11 35.90 -41.26
C ALA A 10 10.47 35.68 -39.87
N ALA A 11 10.66 36.64 -38.95
CA ALA A 11 9.72 36.78 -37.84
C ALA A 11 8.29 36.93 -38.39
N PRO A 12 7.26 36.35 -37.74
CA PRO A 12 5.90 36.34 -38.27
C PRO A 12 5.40 37.76 -38.52
N GLU A 13 5.20 38.11 -39.79
CA GLU A 13 4.90 39.46 -40.23
C GLU A 13 3.51 39.89 -39.71
N ALA A 14 3.51 40.74 -38.68
CA ALA A 14 2.29 41.18 -38.02
C ALA A 14 1.42 41.97 -38.99
N LEU A 15 0.26 41.41 -39.35
CA LEU A 15 -0.64 41.99 -40.34
C LEU A 15 -1.15 43.35 -39.87
N THR A 16 -1.24 44.31 -40.79
CA THR A 16 -2.02 45.52 -40.50
C THR A 16 -3.49 45.15 -40.30
N VAL A 17 -4.23 45.95 -39.53
CA VAL A 17 -5.69 45.76 -39.34
C VAL A 17 -6.43 45.61 -40.66
N GLU A 18 -6.00 46.27 -41.75
CA GLU A 18 -6.67 46.20 -43.05
C GLU A 18 -6.41 44.87 -43.76
N GLN A 19 -5.18 44.34 -43.72
CA GLN A 19 -4.84 43.00 -44.23
C GLN A 19 -5.51 41.89 -43.40
N ALA A 20 -5.53 42.06 -42.07
CA ALA A 20 -6.22 41.15 -41.16
C ALA A 20 -7.75 41.21 -41.37
N ARG A 21 -8.34 42.39 -41.57
CA ARG A 21 -9.75 42.58 -41.92
C ARG A 21 -10.10 41.92 -43.24
N ALA A 22 -9.27 42.05 -44.26
CA ALA A 22 -9.49 41.41 -45.56
C ALA A 22 -9.44 39.88 -45.48
N SER A 23 -8.63 39.31 -44.58
CA SER A 23 -8.42 37.86 -44.44
C SER A 23 -9.05 37.20 -43.20
N LEU A 24 -9.84 37.93 -42.40
CA LEU A 24 -10.21 37.53 -41.02
C LEU A 24 -10.83 36.14 -40.94
N HIS A 25 -11.74 35.78 -41.84
CA HIS A 25 -12.40 34.47 -41.84
C HIS A 25 -11.40 33.32 -42.06
N ALA A 26 -10.38 33.51 -42.89
CA ALA A 26 -9.32 32.53 -43.09
C ALA A 26 -8.33 32.48 -41.91
N ARG A 27 -8.02 33.64 -41.30
CA ARG A 27 -7.17 33.71 -40.10
C ARG A 27 -7.83 33.12 -38.85
N VAL A 28 -9.14 33.26 -38.71
CA VAL A 28 -9.91 32.56 -37.67
C VAL A 28 -9.93 31.05 -37.91
N LYS A 29 -10.09 30.58 -39.16
CA LYS A 29 -9.96 29.14 -39.45
C LYS A 29 -8.56 28.61 -39.15
N ALA A 30 -7.52 29.36 -39.50
CA ALA A 30 -6.15 29.02 -39.14
C ALA A 30 -5.95 28.98 -37.60
N ALA A 31 -6.59 29.88 -36.85
CA ALA A 31 -6.60 29.85 -35.39
C ALA A 31 -7.42 28.69 -34.78
N GLU A 32 -8.51 28.24 -35.43
CA GLU A 32 -9.17 26.96 -35.07
C GLU A 32 -8.26 25.75 -35.35
N GLU A 33 -7.32 25.90 -36.29
CA GLU A 33 -6.29 24.92 -36.67
C GLU A 33 -4.95 25.16 -35.94
N GLY A 34 -4.97 25.88 -34.81
CA GLY A 34 -3.82 26.10 -33.91
C GLY A 34 -2.87 27.26 -34.29
N GLN A 35 -3.05 27.90 -35.43
CA GLN A 35 -2.13 28.93 -35.95
C GLN A 35 -2.49 30.35 -35.48
N ALA A 36 -1.79 30.84 -34.47
CA ALA A 36 -1.89 32.22 -34.01
C ALA A 36 -1.42 33.23 -35.08
N THR A 37 -2.15 34.34 -35.23
CA THR A 37 -1.86 35.43 -36.19
C THR A 37 -1.72 36.77 -35.46
N TYR A 38 -0.57 37.42 -35.55
CA TYR A 38 -0.35 38.76 -34.99
C TYR A 38 -0.98 39.85 -35.85
N VAL A 39 -1.65 40.81 -35.21
CA VAL A 39 -2.33 41.95 -35.86
C VAL A 39 -1.93 43.26 -35.16
N ARG A 40 -1.38 44.20 -35.93
CA ARG A 40 -0.86 45.49 -35.45
C ARG A 40 -1.71 46.67 -35.92
N ARG A 41 -1.97 47.62 -35.02
CA ARG A 41 -2.69 48.89 -35.25
C ARG A 41 -1.87 50.05 -34.68
N ARG A 42 -1.01 50.64 -35.51
CA ARG A 42 0.00 51.64 -35.07
C ARG A 42 0.93 51.05 -34.01
N HIS A 43 0.67 51.34 -32.73
CA HIS A 43 1.41 50.83 -31.58
C HIS A 43 0.61 49.81 -30.76
N ASP A 44 -0.69 49.64 -31.04
CA ASP A 44 -1.52 48.61 -30.41
C ASP A 44 -1.24 47.26 -31.10
N GLU A 45 -0.92 46.19 -30.35
CA GLU A 45 -0.70 44.85 -30.90
C GLU A 45 -1.53 43.80 -30.17
N ALA A 46 -2.22 42.97 -30.94
CA ALA A 46 -2.98 41.82 -30.45
C ALA A 46 -2.66 40.58 -31.27
N VAL A 47 -2.72 39.41 -30.63
CA VAL A 47 -2.65 38.11 -31.30
C VAL A 47 -4.06 37.53 -31.42
N LEU A 48 -4.45 37.19 -32.65
CA LEU A 48 -5.62 36.36 -32.93
C LEU A 48 -5.21 34.90 -32.72
N ALA A 49 -5.74 34.29 -31.67
CA ALA A 49 -5.31 33.00 -31.14
C ALA A 49 -6.46 31.97 -31.08
N PRO A 50 -6.12 30.66 -31.04
CA PRO A 50 -7.07 29.59 -30.75
C PRO A 50 -7.76 29.79 -29.40
N LEU A 51 -9.01 29.33 -29.24
CA LEU A 51 -9.76 29.47 -27.97
C LEU A 51 -9.11 28.77 -26.78
N GLU A 52 -8.26 27.76 -26.97
CA GLU A 52 -7.53 27.16 -25.84
C GLU A 52 -6.55 28.12 -25.16
N HIS A 53 -6.17 29.22 -25.82
CA HIS A 53 -5.35 30.27 -25.24
C HIS A 53 -6.14 31.17 -24.26
N LEU A 54 -7.47 31.05 -24.22
CA LEU A 54 -8.32 31.61 -23.16
C LEU A 54 -9.55 30.69 -22.94
N PRO A 55 -9.42 29.58 -22.18
CA PRO A 55 -10.50 28.58 -22.07
C PRO A 55 -11.84 29.14 -21.57
N ALA A 56 -11.82 30.20 -20.75
CA ALA A 56 -13.02 30.90 -20.29
C ALA A 56 -13.88 31.45 -21.45
N ALA A 57 -13.28 31.79 -22.59
CA ALA A 57 -13.99 32.25 -23.80
C ALA A 57 -14.89 31.19 -24.45
N ARG A 58 -14.86 29.93 -23.97
CA ARG A 58 -15.77 28.86 -24.40
C ARG A 58 -17.12 28.90 -23.68
N ASP A 59 -17.23 29.61 -22.55
CA ASP A 59 -18.47 29.77 -21.80
C ASP A 59 -19.15 31.12 -22.12
N ALA A 60 -20.44 31.08 -22.45
CA ALA A 60 -21.26 32.27 -22.69
C ALA A 60 -21.53 33.08 -21.41
N ALA A 61 -21.39 32.46 -20.22
CA ALA A 61 -21.52 33.14 -18.93
C ALA A 61 -20.25 33.86 -18.47
N SER A 62 -19.14 33.77 -19.21
CA SER A 62 -17.81 34.27 -18.83
C SER A 62 -17.67 35.81 -18.70
N GLY A 63 -18.68 36.58 -19.12
CA GLY A 63 -18.66 38.06 -19.08
C GLY A 63 -17.70 38.72 -20.08
N LEU A 64 -16.99 37.94 -20.90
CA LEU A 64 -16.06 38.43 -21.91
C LEU A 64 -16.79 39.08 -23.10
N ALA A 65 -16.21 40.13 -23.67
CA ALA A 65 -16.78 40.83 -24.82
C ALA A 65 -16.70 39.95 -26.07
N ALA A 66 -17.86 39.55 -26.59
CA ALA A 66 -17.99 38.58 -27.68
C ALA A 66 -18.67 39.16 -28.93
N HIS A 67 -18.06 38.93 -30.10
CA HIS A 67 -18.40 39.59 -31.36
C HIS A 67 -18.55 38.59 -32.50
N THR A 68 -19.61 38.71 -33.30
CA THR A 68 -19.76 37.86 -34.50
C THR A 68 -18.67 38.15 -35.51
N LEU A 69 -18.23 37.17 -36.31
CA LEU A 69 -17.19 37.39 -37.34
C LEU A 69 -17.51 38.57 -38.29
N THR A 70 -18.77 38.81 -38.61
CA THR A 70 -19.20 39.94 -39.47
C THR A 70 -19.05 41.31 -38.78
N SER A 71 -19.32 41.40 -37.47
CA SER A 71 -19.08 42.63 -36.70
C SER A 71 -17.58 42.80 -36.43
N ALA A 72 -16.91 41.75 -35.97
CA ALA A 72 -15.48 41.74 -35.73
C ALA A 72 -14.64 42.09 -36.97
N GLN A 73 -15.09 41.73 -38.18
CA GLN A 73 -14.42 42.16 -39.42
C GLN A 73 -14.56 43.67 -39.65
N ARG A 74 -15.74 44.24 -39.42
CA ARG A 74 -15.95 45.70 -39.51
C ARG A 74 -15.12 46.44 -38.47
N ASP A 75 -15.18 45.99 -37.21
CA ASP A 75 -14.73 46.77 -36.06
C ASP A 75 -13.34 46.33 -35.53
N LEU A 76 -12.64 45.45 -36.31
CA LEU A 76 -11.39 44.76 -35.95
C LEU A 76 -10.32 45.64 -35.31
N GLY A 77 -10.16 46.87 -35.79
CA GLY A 77 -9.14 47.78 -35.26
C GLY A 77 -9.37 48.13 -33.79
N ASP A 78 -10.62 48.38 -33.40
CA ASP A 78 -10.92 48.77 -32.03
C ASP A 78 -11.00 47.55 -31.11
N LEU A 79 -11.30 46.36 -31.66
CA LEU A 79 -11.09 45.08 -30.97
C LEU A 79 -9.61 44.77 -30.71
N VAL A 80 -8.73 45.00 -31.68
CA VAL A 80 -7.26 44.90 -31.51
C VAL A 80 -6.77 45.86 -30.44
N LYS A 81 -7.28 47.11 -30.43
CA LYS A 81 -6.96 48.08 -29.38
C LYS A 81 -7.44 47.62 -27.99
N ALA A 82 -8.67 47.11 -27.89
CA ALA A 82 -9.22 46.61 -26.62
C ALA A 82 -8.41 45.40 -26.09
N ALA A 83 -8.07 44.46 -26.97
CA ALA A 83 -7.22 43.32 -26.65
C ALA A 83 -5.81 43.75 -26.21
N ALA A 84 -5.15 44.66 -26.94
CA ALA A 84 -3.86 45.22 -26.57
C ALA A 84 -3.89 45.94 -25.21
N ALA A 85 -5.01 46.61 -24.88
CA ALA A 85 -5.26 47.22 -23.57
C ALA A 85 -5.65 46.20 -22.47
N GLY A 86 -5.42 44.90 -22.67
CA GLY A 86 -5.64 43.85 -21.68
C GLY A 86 -7.06 43.31 -21.57
N ASN A 87 -7.97 43.64 -22.49
CA ASN A 87 -9.37 43.19 -22.48
C ASN A 87 -9.62 42.20 -23.63
N PRO A 88 -9.58 40.86 -23.41
CA PRO A 88 -9.78 39.88 -24.46
C PRO A 88 -11.09 40.05 -25.23
N GLN A 89 -11.06 39.88 -26.55
CA GLN A 89 -12.24 39.96 -27.41
C GLN A 89 -12.50 38.59 -28.07
N VAL A 90 -13.64 37.99 -27.76
CA VAL A 90 -14.02 36.65 -28.25
C VAL A 90 -14.69 36.77 -29.62
N LEU A 91 -14.30 35.92 -30.57
CA LEU A 91 -14.86 35.90 -31.91
C LEU A 91 -15.82 34.72 -32.09
N LEU A 92 -17.06 35.01 -32.49
CA LEU A 92 -18.16 34.06 -32.63
C LEU A 92 -18.48 33.77 -34.10
N ARG A 93 -18.49 32.48 -34.48
CA ARG A 93 -19.12 32.03 -35.73
C ARG A 93 -20.60 31.75 -35.44
N ARG A 94 -21.46 32.67 -35.89
CA ARG A 94 -22.87 32.78 -35.45
C ARG A 94 -22.93 33.04 -33.93
N SER A 95 -23.27 32.03 -33.13
CA SER A 95 -23.34 32.07 -31.66
C SER A 95 -22.25 31.24 -30.98
N VAL A 96 -21.42 30.51 -31.73
CA VAL A 96 -20.39 29.60 -31.19
C VAL A 96 -19.04 30.32 -31.18
N PRO A 97 -18.33 30.42 -30.05
CA PRO A 97 -16.95 30.89 -30.03
C PRO A 97 -16.07 30.08 -30.98
N VAL A 98 -15.13 30.74 -31.68
CA VAL A 98 -14.16 30.07 -32.58
C VAL A 98 -12.71 30.55 -32.41
N ALA A 99 -12.48 31.80 -32.01
CA ALA A 99 -11.14 32.34 -31.76
C ALA A 99 -11.19 33.49 -30.74
N VAL A 100 -10.03 33.97 -30.29
CA VAL A 100 -9.92 35.09 -29.34
C VAL A 100 -8.80 36.05 -29.74
N LEU A 101 -9.01 37.36 -29.56
CA LEU A 101 -7.97 38.38 -29.64
C LEU A 101 -7.43 38.66 -28.22
N LEU A 102 -6.11 38.53 -28.06
CA LEU A 102 -5.38 38.68 -26.80
C LEU A 102 -4.27 39.75 -26.94
N PRO A 103 -3.83 40.41 -25.85
CA PRO A 103 -2.70 41.35 -25.92
C PRO A 103 -1.41 40.65 -26.37
N ALA A 104 -0.65 41.27 -27.28
CA ALA A 104 0.72 40.87 -27.54
C ALA A 104 1.65 41.49 -26.48
N ARG A 105 2.57 40.70 -25.91
CA ARG A 105 3.50 41.18 -24.87
C ARG A 105 4.51 42.18 -25.44
N SER A 106 4.51 43.40 -24.93
CA SER A 106 5.51 44.42 -25.22
C SER A 106 6.88 44.03 -24.64
N GLN A 107 7.96 44.20 -25.40
CA GLN A 107 9.33 44.15 -24.88
C GLN A 107 9.79 45.56 -24.49
N THR A 108 10.41 45.70 -23.32
CA THR A 108 11.06 46.93 -22.83
C THR A 108 12.26 46.55 -21.95
N PRO A 109 13.26 47.44 -21.74
CA PRO A 109 14.65 47.00 -21.60
C PRO A 109 15.09 46.64 -20.16
N GLY A 110 16.23 45.93 -20.06
CA GLY A 110 16.84 45.56 -18.78
C GLY A 110 17.47 46.72 -18.01
N PRO A 111 17.64 46.60 -16.67
CA PRO A 111 18.14 47.66 -15.81
C PRO A 111 19.67 47.81 -15.85
N SER A 112 20.15 49.02 -15.57
CA SER A 112 21.57 49.35 -15.39
C SER A 112 22.04 49.09 -13.96
N ASN A 113 23.25 48.56 -13.81
CA ASN A 113 23.91 48.33 -12.51
C ASN A 113 24.74 49.57 -12.10
N PRO A 114 24.78 49.99 -10.83
CA PRO A 114 25.51 51.19 -10.40
C PRO A 114 26.92 50.93 -9.84
N ALA A 115 27.77 51.97 -9.93
CA ALA A 115 29.07 52.14 -9.25
C ALA A 115 30.23 51.20 -9.71
N THR A 116 31.51 51.60 -9.73
CA THR A 116 32.16 52.85 -9.27
C THR A 116 33.23 53.33 -10.29
N GLU A 117 33.55 54.62 -10.19
CA GLU A 117 34.75 55.32 -10.69
C GLU A 117 36.08 54.54 -10.52
N ALA A 118 37.16 54.77 -11.28
CA ALA A 118 37.40 55.51 -12.53
C ALA A 118 38.84 55.18 -13.03
N GLU A 119 39.23 55.60 -14.24
CA GLU A 119 40.63 55.86 -14.70
C GLU A 119 40.56 56.74 -15.99
N PRO A 120 41.56 57.59 -16.30
CA PRO A 120 41.48 58.61 -17.36
C PRO A 120 42.03 58.16 -18.73
N SER A 121 41.88 59.01 -19.77
CA SER A 121 42.52 58.83 -21.08
C SER A 121 43.06 60.13 -21.69
N THR A 122 44.32 60.08 -22.17
CA THR A 122 45.01 60.89 -23.20
C THR A 122 46.50 60.48 -23.12
N ASP A 123 47.21 60.07 -24.18
CA ASP A 123 47.45 60.81 -25.41
C ASP A 123 48.02 59.93 -26.57
N HIS A 124 48.26 60.53 -27.74
CA HIS A 124 48.92 59.95 -28.94
C HIS A 124 50.46 60.23 -28.94
N PRO A 125 51.32 59.81 -29.93
CA PRO A 125 51.06 59.29 -31.30
C PRO A 125 51.98 58.12 -31.80
N GLY A 126 51.82 57.68 -33.06
CA GLY A 126 52.89 56.98 -33.82
C GLY A 126 52.45 56.00 -34.94
N SER A 127 52.71 56.34 -36.20
CA SER A 127 52.69 55.44 -37.39
C SER A 127 54.10 54.85 -37.64
N PRO A 128 54.36 53.88 -38.57
CA PRO A 128 53.57 53.32 -39.70
C PRO A 128 53.43 51.76 -39.61
N THR A 129 53.04 50.94 -40.61
CA THR A 129 53.05 51.00 -42.09
C THR A 129 52.07 49.96 -42.70
N ALA A 130 51.60 50.15 -43.94
CA ALA A 130 50.96 49.11 -44.77
C ALA A 130 52.01 48.32 -45.61
N PRO A 131 51.72 47.11 -46.13
CA PRO A 131 50.86 46.90 -47.32
C PRO A 131 49.64 45.97 -47.03
N THR A 132 48.46 46.02 -47.66
CA THR A 132 48.03 46.03 -49.09
C THR A 132 47.66 44.62 -49.61
N GLN A 133 46.45 44.49 -50.19
CA GLN A 133 45.83 43.34 -50.91
C GLN A 133 45.18 42.21 -50.05
N VAL A 134 44.05 41.59 -50.44
CA VAL A 134 43.09 41.88 -51.53
C VAL A 134 41.66 41.38 -51.19
N GLU A 135 40.65 41.82 -51.96
CA GLU A 135 39.25 41.39 -51.84
C GLU A 135 39.02 39.94 -52.34
N GLY A 136 38.07 39.19 -51.75
CA GLY A 136 37.47 38.07 -52.50
C GLY A 136 36.80 36.92 -51.72
N ILE A 137 35.49 36.77 -51.97
CA ILE A 137 34.78 35.48 -52.16
C ILE A 137 34.65 34.52 -50.94
N ALA A 138 33.50 34.65 -50.28
CA ALA A 138 32.56 33.61 -49.85
C ALA A 138 33.03 32.19 -49.39
N GLN A 139 32.71 31.91 -48.12
CA GLN A 139 32.10 30.68 -47.57
C GLN A 139 32.59 29.28 -48.02
N GLU A 140 33.23 28.56 -47.09
CA GLU A 140 32.89 27.21 -46.58
C GLU A 140 34.05 26.70 -45.68
N THR A 141 33.91 25.97 -44.57
CA THR A 141 32.77 25.50 -43.74
C THR A 141 33.19 25.49 -42.25
N SER A 142 32.27 25.78 -41.32
CA SER A 142 32.25 25.17 -39.96
C SER A 142 31.00 25.60 -39.19
N SER A 143 30.20 24.64 -38.70
CA SER A 143 29.05 24.91 -37.82
C SER A 143 29.51 25.17 -36.38
N ALA A 144 29.23 26.36 -35.85
CA ALA A 144 29.35 26.66 -34.43
C ALA A 144 27.97 26.57 -33.77
N THR A 145 27.72 25.51 -33.02
CA THR A 145 26.59 25.44 -32.09
C THR A 145 26.80 26.43 -30.93
N ASN A 146 25.69 26.92 -30.34
CA ASN A 146 25.74 27.59 -29.03
C ASN A 146 26.06 26.54 -27.95
N ALA A 147 27.33 26.14 -27.87
CA ALA A 147 27.82 25.22 -26.88
C ALA A 147 27.87 25.91 -25.51
N THR A 148 27.28 25.27 -24.50
CA THR A 148 27.46 25.63 -23.10
C THR A 148 28.97 25.72 -22.80
N PRO A 149 29.47 26.81 -22.17
CA PRO A 149 30.89 26.95 -21.93
C PRO A 149 31.41 25.78 -21.09
N ARG A 150 32.53 25.19 -21.53
CA ARG A 150 33.15 24.05 -20.84
C ARG A 150 33.59 24.48 -19.45
N ARG A 151 32.91 23.99 -18.41
CA ARG A 151 33.36 24.15 -17.03
C ARG A 151 34.58 23.27 -16.82
N LEU A 152 35.71 23.90 -16.53
CA LEU A 152 36.96 23.26 -16.10
C LEU A 152 37.33 23.87 -14.74
N ALA A 153 37.65 23.02 -13.77
CA ALA A 153 38.14 23.42 -12.45
C ALA A 153 39.40 22.61 -12.15
N ALA A 154 40.36 23.15 -11.39
CA ALA A 154 41.50 22.35 -10.97
C ALA A 154 41.08 21.43 -9.82
N LEU A 155 41.68 20.24 -9.74
CA LEU A 155 41.41 19.30 -8.65
C LEU A 155 41.67 19.92 -7.27
N GLY A 156 42.62 20.85 -7.16
CA GLY A 156 42.87 21.59 -5.92
C GLY A 156 41.70 22.47 -5.47
N ASP A 157 40.98 23.09 -6.40
CA ASP A 157 39.84 23.97 -6.12
C ASP A 157 38.65 23.13 -5.63
N VAL A 158 38.33 22.07 -6.38
CA VAL A 158 37.26 21.11 -6.05
C VAL A 158 37.54 20.38 -4.73
N MET A 159 38.79 20.01 -4.46
CA MET A 159 39.20 19.46 -3.17
C MET A 159 39.20 20.50 -2.04
N GLY A 160 39.20 21.79 -2.35
CA GLY A 160 38.86 22.86 -1.43
C GLY A 160 37.37 22.80 -1.07
N GLU A 161 36.50 22.94 -2.08
CA GLU A 161 35.04 22.91 -1.94
C GLU A 161 34.55 21.70 -1.15
N VAL A 162 35.01 20.49 -1.49
CA VAL A 162 34.68 19.22 -0.81
C VAL A 162 35.10 19.22 0.68
N ARG A 163 36.16 19.95 1.06
CA ARG A 163 36.67 20.01 2.44
C ARG A 163 36.15 21.20 3.24
N THR A 164 35.64 22.23 2.58
CA THR A 164 35.01 23.41 3.20
C THR A 164 33.48 23.39 3.12
N SER A 165 32.89 22.26 2.73
CA SER A 165 31.45 22.13 2.43
C SER A 165 30.55 22.26 3.67
N ALA A 166 30.28 23.51 4.05
CA ALA A 166 28.97 23.91 4.57
C ALA A 166 28.04 24.21 3.38
N ALA A 167 27.81 23.20 2.53
CA ALA A 167 26.82 23.31 1.46
C ALA A 167 25.43 23.68 2.03
N PRO A 168 24.56 24.36 1.25
CA PRO A 168 23.16 24.47 1.62
C PRO A 168 22.61 23.05 1.84
N ALA A 169 21.90 22.85 2.96
CA ALA A 169 21.43 21.52 3.36
C ALA A 169 20.62 20.89 2.22
N ALA A 170 21.10 19.74 1.73
CA ALA A 170 20.47 18.99 0.65
C ALA A 170 19.04 18.59 1.04
N PRO A 171 18.04 18.70 0.14
CA PRO A 171 16.67 18.30 0.43
C PRO A 171 16.56 16.86 0.97
N GLN A 172 15.67 16.67 1.93
CA GLN A 172 15.50 15.42 2.69
C GLN A 172 14.05 14.92 2.62
N PHE A 173 13.87 13.61 2.78
CA PHE A 173 12.58 12.94 2.86
C PHE A 173 11.83 13.24 4.17
N GLY A 174 12.55 13.65 5.23
CA GLY A 174 11.99 13.81 6.57
C GLY A 174 11.75 12.47 7.26
N LEU A 175 12.56 11.48 6.93
CA LEU A 175 12.46 10.08 7.34
C LEU A 175 13.87 9.61 7.68
N THR A 176 14.23 9.69 8.96
CA THR A 176 15.58 9.55 9.52
C THR A 176 16.35 8.35 8.97
N VAL A 177 15.70 7.18 8.87
CA VAL A 177 16.35 5.94 8.39
C VAL A 177 16.58 5.98 6.88
N LEU A 178 15.69 6.63 6.11
CA LEU A 178 15.84 6.80 4.67
C LEU A 178 16.84 7.90 4.31
N ASP A 179 16.80 9.04 5.00
CA ASP A 179 17.73 10.14 4.78
C ASP A 179 19.17 9.73 5.10
N ALA A 180 19.37 8.86 6.10
CA ALA A 180 20.66 8.22 6.36
C ALA A 180 21.08 7.21 5.27
N ALA A 181 20.14 6.49 4.65
CA ALA A 181 20.41 5.53 3.59
C ALA A 181 20.65 6.17 2.20
N VAL A 182 20.07 7.35 1.94
CA VAL A 182 20.25 8.14 0.70
C VAL A 182 21.41 9.14 0.82
N GLY A 183 21.70 9.63 2.03
CA GLY A 183 22.66 10.73 2.25
C GLY A 183 22.12 12.12 1.89
N GLY A 184 20.79 12.26 1.72
CA GLY A 184 20.14 13.48 1.23
C GLY A 184 20.15 13.61 -0.31
N LEU A 185 19.20 14.35 -0.86
CA LEU A 185 18.99 14.49 -2.32
C LEU A 185 20.04 15.42 -2.93
N GLN A 186 21.08 14.83 -3.53
CA GLN A 186 22.27 15.57 -3.96
C GLN A 186 22.00 16.56 -5.11
N PRO A 187 22.50 17.82 -5.00
CA PRO A 187 22.52 18.81 -6.08
C PRO A 187 23.08 18.24 -7.39
N GLY A 188 22.33 18.37 -8.49
CA GLY A 188 22.75 17.93 -9.82
C GLY A 188 22.41 16.48 -10.18
N CYS A 189 21.91 15.67 -9.24
CA CYS A 189 21.56 14.26 -9.48
C CYS A 189 20.10 14.06 -9.89
N PHE A 190 19.87 13.10 -10.79
CA PHE A 190 18.56 12.55 -11.09
C PHE A 190 18.29 11.30 -10.24
N VAL A 191 17.28 11.38 -9.37
CA VAL A 191 16.89 10.34 -8.42
C VAL A 191 15.55 9.75 -8.85
N LEU A 192 15.46 8.42 -8.90
CA LEU A 192 14.26 7.70 -9.34
C LEU A 192 13.70 6.81 -8.22
N VAL A 193 12.49 7.10 -7.76
CA VAL A 193 11.71 6.18 -6.92
C VAL A 193 11.01 5.17 -7.83
N ALA A 194 11.40 3.90 -7.74
CA ALA A 194 10.77 2.78 -8.42
C ALA A 194 9.98 1.94 -7.41
N ALA A 195 8.72 1.64 -7.69
CA ALA A 195 7.83 0.94 -6.77
C ALA A 195 6.83 0.05 -7.51
N ALA A 196 6.33 -1.01 -6.87
CA ALA A 196 5.23 -1.78 -7.43
C ALA A 196 3.95 -0.92 -7.58
N PRO A 197 3.05 -1.20 -8.56
CA PRO A 197 1.78 -0.50 -8.68
C PRO A 197 0.97 -0.46 -7.37
N GLY A 198 0.76 0.75 -6.84
CA GLY A 198 0.08 0.96 -5.56
C GLY A 198 0.93 0.67 -4.31
N ALA A 199 2.26 0.57 -4.43
CA ALA A 199 3.20 0.50 -3.29
C ALA A 199 3.48 1.87 -2.64
N GLY A 200 2.93 2.96 -3.18
CA GLY A 200 2.99 4.28 -2.55
C GLY A 200 4.22 5.13 -2.91
N GLY A 201 4.92 4.85 -4.01
CA GLY A 201 6.09 5.65 -4.46
C GLY A 201 5.83 7.17 -4.50
N SER A 202 4.65 7.58 -4.96
CA SER A 202 4.20 8.98 -4.91
C SER A 202 4.19 9.57 -3.49
N LEU A 203 3.85 8.79 -2.46
CA LEU A 203 3.84 9.25 -1.07
C LEU A 203 5.25 9.47 -0.52
N LEU A 204 6.24 8.75 -1.05
CA LEU A 204 7.65 8.92 -0.70
C LEU A 204 8.23 10.21 -1.31
N ALA A 205 7.95 10.47 -2.59
CA ALA A 205 8.29 11.74 -3.22
C ALA A 205 7.54 12.94 -2.58
N LEU A 206 6.29 12.72 -2.16
CA LEU A 206 5.53 13.69 -1.38
C LEU A 206 6.11 13.94 0.02
N ALA A 207 6.79 12.96 0.63
CA ALA A 207 7.50 13.16 1.89
C ALA A 207 8.67 14.15 1.71
N ALA A 208 9.50 13.96 0.68
CA ALA A 208 10.57 14.90 0.33
C ALA A 208 10.06 16.31 0.00
N ALA A 209 9.02 16.42 -0.83
CA ALA A 209 8.39 17.70 -1.14
C ALA A 209 7.83 18.39 0.11
N ARG A 210 7.15 17.64 0.98
CA ARG A 210 6.52 18.17 2.20
C ARG A 210 7.55 18.58 3.25
N HIS A 211 8.60 17.79 3.47
CA HIS A 211 9.67 18.14 4.42
C HIS A 211 10.44 19.38 3.95
N THR A 212 10.84 19.40 2.67
CA THR A 212 11.56 20.54 2.07
C THR A 212 10.76 21.84 2.15
N ALA A 213 9.45 21.80 1.87
CA ALA A 213 8.58 22.99 1.93
C ALA A 213 8.11 23.36 3.35
N LEU A 214 7.70 22.40 4.20
CA LEU A 214 7.08 22.69 5.51
C LEU A 214 8.03 22.72 6.70
N VAL A 215 9.25 22.16 6.56
CA VAL A 215 10.25 22.07 7.64
C VAL A 215 11.50 22.88 7.30
N ALA A 216 12.08 22.65 6.11
CA ALA A 216 13.24 23.44 5.66
C ALA A 216 12.85 24.82 5.07
N ASN A 217 11.55 25.06 4.79
CA ASN A 217 11.02 26.28 4.19
C ASN A 217 11.71 26.67 2.86
N GLN A 218 12.12 25.67 2.08
CA GLN A 218 12.77 25.80 0.78
C GLN A 218 11.77 25.57 -0.36
N ARG A 219 11.94 26.25 -1.51
CA ARG A 219 10.95 26.19 -2.60
C ARG A 219 11.03 24.87 -3.37
N VAL A 220 9.87 24.28 -3.65
CA VAL A 220 9.73 23.00 -4.36
C VAL A 220 8.81 23.17 -5.57
N LEU A 221 9.15 22.54 -6.69
CA LEU A 221 8.29 22.40 -7.88
C LEU A 221 7.83 20.94 -7.99
N TYR A 222 6.54 20.70 -7.79
CA TYR A 222 5.90 19.38 -7.86
C TYR A 222 5.12 19.23 -9.16
N ALA A 223 5.73 18.58 -10.14
CA ALA A 223 5.22 18.36 -11.48
C ALA A 223 4.37 17.06 -11.51
N ALA A 224 3.05 17.22 -11.44
CA ALA A 224 2.08 16.18 -11.10
C ALA A 224 1.41 15.53 -12.33
N SER A 225 2.19 14.90 -13.23
CA SER A 225 1.66 14.26 -14.45
C SER A 225 0.68 13.09 -14.19
N GLY A 226 0.59 12.56 -12.96
CA GLY A 226 -0.30 11.45 -12.61
C GLY A 226 -1.38 11.75 -11.58
N LEU A 227 -1.46 12.97 -11.05
CA LEU A 227 -2.35 13.34 -9.93
C LEU A 227 -2.90 14.75 -10.13
N THR A 228 -4.14 15.01 -9.71
CA THR A 228 -4.61 16.40 -9.66
C THR A 228 -3.95 17.15 -8.50
N ARG A 229 -3.80 18.47 -8.60
CA ARG A 229 -3.30 19.29 -7.48
C ARG A 229 -4.15 19.15 -6.21
N ALA A 230 -5.44 18.81 -6.37
CA ALA A 230 -6.34 18.53 -5.26
C ALA A 230 -6.04 17.18 -4.56
N ASP A 231 -5.57 16.16 -5.30
CA ASP A 231 -5.10 14.90 -4.70
C ASP A 231 -3.77 15.11 -3.97
N VAL A 232 -2.83 15.83 -4.59
CA VAL A 232 -1.54 16.20 -3.97
C VAL A 232 -1.79 16.97 -2.67
N ALA A 233 -2.62 18.03 -2.71
CA ALA A 233 -2.98 18.80 -1.52
C ALA A 233 -3.65 17.96 -0.42
N ARG A 234 -4.64 17.10 -0.77
CA ARG A 234 -5.27 16.20 0.22
C ARG A 234 -4.27 15.26 0.90
N ARG A 235 -3.32 14.68 0.14
CA ARG A 235 -2.29 13.80 0.70
C ARG A 235 -1.36 14.56 1.64
N ILE A 236 -0.96 15.79 1.30
CA ILE A 236 -0.12 16.64 2.15
C ILE A 236 -0.84 16.96 3.46
N VAL A 237 -2.11 17.41 3.39
CA VAL A 237 -2.93 17.70 4.58
C VAL A 237 -3.02 16.46 5.48
N ALA A 238 -3.47 15.31 4.94
CA ALA A 238 -3.62 14.07 5.71
C ALA A 238 -2.31 13.64 6.39
N ALA A 239 -1.19 13.70 5.66
CA ALA A 239 0.13 13.31 6.16
C ALA A 239 0.64 14.22 7.28
N GLU A 240 0.35 15.51 7.20
CA GLU A 240 0.83 16.53 8.13
C GLU A 240 -0.06 16.67 9.37
N THR A 241 -1.38 16.46 9.24
CA THR A 241 -2.34 16.59 10.35
C THR A 241 -2.64 15.27 11.05
N GLY A 242 -2.20 14.13 10.50
CA GLY A 242 -2.59 12.80 11.01
C GLY A 242 -4.09 12.58 10.90
N THR A 243 -4.68 12.97 9.77
CA THR A 243 -6.13 12.91 9.49
C THR A 243 -6.41 11.87 8.41
N ASP A 244 -7.48 11.08 8.56
CA ASP A 244 -7.77 9.99 7.63
C ASP A 244 -8.00 10.54 6.21
N TYR A 245 -7.19 10.06 5.25
CA TYR A 245 -7.21 10.54 3.86
C TYR A 245 -8.55 10.28 3.16
N ARG A 246 -9.25 9.18 3.49
CA ARG A 246 -10.56 8.84 2.91
C ARG A 246 -11.65 9.76 3.49
N ARG A 247 -11.61 10.07 4.79
CA ARG A 247 -12.50 11.06 5.41
C ARG A 247 -12.26 12.46 4.85
N LEU A 248 -11.00 12.84 4.67
CA LEU A 248 -10.64 14.12 4.05
C LEU A 248 -11.12 14.21 2.59
N ALA A 249 -10.96 13.14 1.81
CA ALA A 249 -11.42 13.07 0.42
C ALA A 249 -12.96 13.07 0.27
N THR A 250 -13.69 12.54 1.26
CA THR A 250 -15.16 12.52 1.28
C THR A 250 -15.79 13.67 2.06
N ASN A 251 -14.98 14.55 2.66
CA ASN A 251 -15.40 15.62 3.57
C ASN A 251 -16.25 15.11 4.77
N THR A 252 -15.82 13.99 5.37
CA THR A 252 -16.45 13.33 6.54
C THR A 252 -15.52 13.27 7.76
N LEU A 253 -14.77 14.35 7.99
CA LEU A 253 -13.86 14.47 9.14
C LEU A 253 -14.62 14.47 10.47
N THR A 254 -13.98 13.97 11.52
CA THR A 254 -14.42 14.22 12.90
C THR A 254 -14.09 15.65 13.35
N GLU A 255 -14.73 16.12 14.42
CA GLU A 255 -14.45 17.43 15.03
C GLU A 255 -12.98 17.60 15.45
N HIS A 256 -12.35 16.52 15.93
CA HIS A 256 -10.91 16.48 16.23
C HIS A 256 -10.05 16.64 14.97
N GLU A 257 -10.38 15.93 13.89
CA GLU A 257 -9.69 16.03 12.60
C GLU A 257 -9.86 17.42 11.97
N HIS A 258 -11.07 18.00 11.99
CA HIS A 258 -11.29 19.39 11.59
C HIS A 258 -10.42 20.37 12.40
N THR A 259 -10.31 20.17 13.71
CA THR A 259 -9.46 21.00 14.58
C THR A 259 -7.96 20.83 14.26
N ALA A 260 -7.52 19.61 13.91
CA ALA A 260 -6.13 19.35 13.48
C ALA A 260 -5.81 20.04 12.14
N VAL A 261 -6.72 19.98 11.17
CA VAL A 261 -6.58 20.67 9.87
C VAL A 261 -6.52 22.19 10.07
N GLN A 262 -7.43 22.77 10.85
CA GLN A 262 -7.43 24.22 11.15
C GLN A 262 -6.13 24.71 11.82
N LYS A 263 -5.50 23.88 12.67
CA LYS A 263 -4.20 24.20 13.29
C LYS A 263 -3.03 24.17 12.31
N ALA A 264 -3.09 23.35 11.26
CA ALA A 264 -2.05 23.25 10.24
C ALA A 264 -2.22 24.24 9.09
N ASP A 265 -3.45 24.69 8.82
CA ASP A 265 -3.87 25.51 7.68
C ASP A 265 -2.96 26.72 7.40
N ALA A 266 -2.57 27.47 8.45
CA ALA A 266 -1.69 28.63 8.31
C ALA A 266 -0.27 28.26 7.80
N ARG A 267 0.30 27.14 8.28
CA ARG A 267 1.62 26.64 7.85
C ARG A 267 1.55 26.02 6.45
N LEU A 268 0.46 25.31 6.15
CA LEU A 268 0.22 24.71 4.84
C LEU A 268 0.01 25.78 3.74
N THR A 269 -0.69 26.87 4.06
CA THR A 269 -0.96 27.98 3.13
C THR A 269 0.27 28.86 2.88
N GLN A 270 1.21 28.92 3.84
CA GLN A 270 2.47 29.67 3.70
C GLN A 270 3.60 28.84 3.05
N ALA A 271 3.37 27.56 2.75
CA ALA A 271 4.36 26.67 2.20
C ALA A 271 4.88 27.11 0.81
N PRO A 272 6.20 27.17 0.57
CA PRO A 272 6.77 27.46 -0.74
C PRO A 272 6.71 26.24 -1.69
N LEU A 273 5.57 25.56 -1.78
CA LEU A 273 5.34 24.41 -2.65
C LEU A 273 4.48 24.82 -3.86
N LEU A 274 5.07 24.75 -5.05
CA LEU A 274 4.36 24.94 -6.31
C LEU A 274 3.93 23.57 -6.85
N ILE A 275 2.66 23.43 -7.25
CA ILE A 275 2.12 22.21 -7.86
C ILE A 275 1.66 22.52 -9.27
N ASP A 276 2.20 21.82 -10.27
CA ASP A 276 1.80 21.91 -11.68
C ASP A 276 1.09 20.61 -12.07
N ASP A 277 -0.22 20.66 -12.26
CA ASP A 277 -1.05 19.55 -12.76
C ASP A 277 -1.48 19.75 -14.23
N GLY A 278 -0.65 20.43 -15.03
CA GLY A 278 -0.90 20.73 -16.43
C GLY A 278 -0.97 19.49 -17.35
N SER A 279 -1.93 19.50 -18.29
CA SER A 279 -2.17 18.39 -19.23
C SER A 279 -1.11 18.19 -20.33
N ALA A 280 -0.10 19.07 -20.40
CA ALA A 280 0.99 19.04 -21.38
C ALA A 280 2.37 18.92 -20.72
N LEU A 281 2.43 18.35 -19.52
CA LEU A 281 3.62 18.27 -18.67
C LEU A 281 4.64 17.24 -19.20
N THR A 282 5.49 17.68 -20.13
CA THR A 282 6.65 16.92 -20.63
C THR A 282 7.92 17.24 -19.81
N ALA A 283 8.98 16.44 -19.96
CA ALA A 283 10.27 16.74 -19.32
C ALA A 283 10.89 18.06 -19.83
N GLU A 284 10.65 18.39 -21.10
CA GLU A 284 11.08 19.64 -21.73
C GLU A 284 10.29 20.83 -21.22
N ALA A 285 9.00 20.65 -20.90
CA ALA A 285 8.18 21.68 -20.25
C ALA A 285 8.66 21.93 -18.82
N ILE A 286 8.93 20.87 -18.04
CA ILE A 286 9.51 20.99 -16.69
C ILE A 286 10.88 21.70 -16.75
N ALA A 287 11.74 21.32 -17.70
CA ALA A 287 13.05 21.93 -17.89
C ALA A 287 13.02 23.39 -18.38
N GLN A 288 11.94 23.79 -19.06
CA GLN A 288 11.70 25.19 -19.43
C GLN A 288 11.13 26.00 -18.25
N THR A 289 10.26 25.41 -17.43
CA THR A 289 9.62 26.10 -16.29
C THR A 289 10.56 26.30 -15.11
N ALA A 290 11.32 25.27 -14.72
CA ALA A 290 12.13 25.30 -13.50
C ALA A 290 13.13 26.47 -13.40
N PRO A 291 13.86 26.89 -14.47
CA PRO A 291 14.76 28.04 -14.42
C PRO A 291 14.10 29.40 -14.16
N TYR A 292 12.77 29.52 -14.31
CA TYR A 292 12.02 30.74 -13.97
C TYR A 292 11.44 30.73 -12.54
N VAL A 293 11.62 29.62 -11.81
CA VAL A 293 11.26 29.53 -10.39
C VAL A 293 12.47 29.92 -9.56
N ASN A 294 12.47 31.16 -9.05
CA ASN A 294 13.49 31.65 -8.11
C ASN A 294 13.61 30.71 -6.89
N ASP A 295 14.78 30.69 -6.24
CA ASP A 295 15.03 30.01 -4.95
C ASP A 295 14.62 28.53 -4.88
N LEU A 296 14.50 27.86 -6.03
CA LEU A 296 14.09 26.46 -6.16
C LEU A 296 15.18 25.53 -5.59
N ALA A 297 14.80 24.63 -4.68
CA ALA A 297 15.70 23.68 -4.04
C ALA A 297 15.46 22.22 -4.49
N LEU A 298 14.24 21.87 -4.90
CA LEU A 298 13.88 20.51 -5.29
C LEU A 298 12.85 20.51 -6.43
N ILE A 299 13.07 19.67 -7.43
CA ILE A 299 12.10 19.36 -8.49
C ILE A 299 11.59 17.93 -8.27
N VAL A 300 10.27 17.75 -8.25
CA VAL A 300 9.62 16.44 -8.12
C VAL A 300 8.76 16.15 -9.35
N VAL A 301 8.79 14.93 -9.87
CA VAL A 301 8.05 14.49 -11.06
C VAL A 301 7.23 13.23 -10.74
N ASP A 302 5.95 13.42 -10.42
CA ASP A 302 5.00 12.39 -9.99
C ASP A 302 3.83 12.33 -11.00
N ARG A 303 3.97 11.57 -12.10
CA ARG A 303 4.84 10.40 -12.27
C ARG A 303 5.19 10.08 -13.72
N LEU A 304 6.26 9.31 -13.89
CA LEU A 304 6.54 8.53 -15.09
C LEU A 304 5.59 7.30 -15.13
N GLN A 305 5.08 6.95 -16.31
CA GLN A 305 4.13 5.83 -16.48
C GLN A 305 4.63 4.78 -17.49
N CYS A 306 4.84 3.55 -17.01
CA CYS A 306 5.33 2.44 -17.84
C CYS A 306 4.44 2.14 -19.04
N ALA A 307 3.11 2.20 -18.89
CA ALA A 307 2.16 2.03 -19.98
C ALA A 307 1.95 3.35 -20.75
N PRO A 308 1.93 3.35 -22.10
CA PRO A 308 1.67 4.55 -22.88
C PRO A 308 0.22 5.04 -22.68
N ALA A 309 0.07 6.32 -22.36
CA ALA A 309 -1.22 6.98 -22.14
C ALA A 309 -1.31 8.28 -22.95
N ALA A 310 -2.22 8.35 -23.92
CA ALA A 310 -2.32 9.43 -24.91
C ALA A 310 -2.60 10.84 -24.34
N HIS A 311 -2.89 10.95 -23.04
CA HIS A 311 -3.15 12.20 -22.32
C HIS A 311 -2.08 12.51 -21.25
N ILE A 312 -0.99 11.72 -21.18
CA ILE A 312 0.08 11.85 -20.18
C ILE A 312 1.43 11.76 -20.91
N PRO A 313 2.10 12.89 -21.21
CA PRO A 313 3.30 12.89 -22.05
C PRO A 313 4.48 12.10 -21.48
N LEU A 314 4.58 11.99 -20.15
CA LEU A 314 5.58 11.19 -19.44
C LEU A 314 5.15 9.71 -19.36
N SER A 315 4.93 9.07 -20.51
CA SER A 315 4.49 7.67 -20.58
C SER A 315 5.09 6.85 -21.74
N GLY A 316 5.14 5.52 -21.54
CA GLY A 316 5.52 4.54 -22.55
C GLY A 316 6.95 4.68 -23.09
N ASP A 317 7.14 4.40 -24.38
CA ASP A 317 8.46 4.34 -25.04
C ASP A 317 9.26 5.65 -25.03
N GLN A 318 8.63 6.78 -24.72
CA GLN A 318 9.30 8.08 -24.61
C GLN A 318 10.02 8.28 -23.27
N LEU A 319 9.77 7.44 -22.26
CA LEU A 319 10.36 7.59 -20.92
C LEU A 319 11.91 7.66 -20.92
N PRO A 320 12.67 6.86 -21.68
CA PRO A 320 14.13 7.00 -21.74
C PRO A 320 14.60 8.34 -22.34
N ALA A 321 13.81 9.00 -23.18
CA ALA A 321 14.13 10.34 -23.67
C ALA A 321 13.83 11.39 -22.59
N ALA A 322 12.65 11.32 -21.98
CA ALA A 322 12.25 12.20 -20.89
C ALA A 322 13.21 12.13 -19.68
N ALA A 323 13.65 10.92 -19.29
CA ALA A 323 14.61 10.71 -18.22
C ALA A 323 15.96 11.39 -18.49
N ARG A 324 16.47 11.32 -19.74
CA ARG A 324 17.67 12.06 -20.15
C ARG A 324 17.47 13.58 -20.10
N THR A 325 16.30 14.09 -20.48
CA THR A 325 15.96 15.52 -20.32
C THR A 325 15.96 15.92 -18.84
N LEU A 326 15.37 15.12 -17.95
CA LEU A 326 15.36 15.37 -16.50
C LEU A 326 16.76 15.31 -15.87
N ALA A 327 17.60 14.35 -16.27
CA ALA A 327 18.98 14.25 -15.80
C ALA A 327 19.89 15.34 -16.36
N HIS A 328 19.57 15.89 -17.55
CA HIS A 328 20.22 17.11 -18.04
C HIS A 328 19.78 18.34 -17.23
N LEU A 329 18.48 18.46 -16.92
CA LEU A 329 17.94 19.55 -16.09
C LEU A 329 18.57 19.57 -14.69
N ALA A 330 18.71 18.43 -14.03
CA ALA A 330 19.39 18.33 -12.73
C ALA A 330 20.81 18.93 -12.81
N ARG A 331 21.63 18.40 -13.73
CA ARG A 331 23.02 18.84 -13.93
C ARG A 331 23.18 20.28 -14.42
N GLN A 332 22.20 20.83 -15.16
CA GLN A 332 22.21 22.22 -15.62
C GLN A 332 21.81 23.22 -14.53
N SER A 333 20.76 22.90 -13.77
CA SER A 333 20.25 23.75 -12.69
C SER A 333 21.10 23.67 -11.42
N GLY A 334 21.81 22.57 -11.20
CA GLY A 334 22.51 22.28 -9.95
C GLY A 334 21.53 21.86 -8.84
N LEU A 335 20.36 21.32 -9.18
CA LEU A 335 19.31 20.93 -8.25
C LEU A 335 19.04 19.42 -8.33
N PRO A 336 18.59 18.77 -7.24
CA PRO A 336 18.06 17.41 -7.30
C PRO A 336 16.74 17.36 -8.09
N VAL A 337 16.61 16.36 -8.96
CA VAL A 337 15.36 16.02 -9.66
C VAL A 337 14.91 14.63 -9.22
N LEU A 338 13.77 14.56 -8.52
CA LEU A 338 13.21 13.33 -7.96
C LEU A 338 11.98 12.86 -8.77
N ALA A 339 12.09 11.78 -9.54
CA ALA A 339 10.98 11.22 -10.30
C ALA A 339 10.41 9.94 -9.67
N VAL A 340 9.14 9.63 -9.96
CA VAL A 340 8.45 8.42 -9.51
C VAL A 340 8.01 7.56 -10.69
N ILE A 341 8.23 6.25 -10.64
CA ILE A 341 7.67 5.26 -11.58
C ILE A 341 7.04 4.08 -10.82
N ASP A 342 5.84 3.66 -11.21
CA ASP A 342 5.26 2.39 -10.74
C ASP A 342 5.69 1.31 -11.74
N THR A 343 6.79 0.62 -11.43
CA THR A 343 7.26 -0.58 -12.14
C THR A 343 8.24 -1.37 -11.25
N ASP A 344 8.18 -2.69 -11.37
CA ASP A 344 9.16 -3.63 -10.79
C ASP A 344 10.13 -4.18 -11.86
N ASP A 345 10.03 -3.72 -13.13
CA ASP A 345 10.89 -4.17 -14.22
C ASP A 345 12.30 -3.53 -14.16
N PRO A 346 13.36 -4.30 -13.85
CA PRO A 346 14.72 -3.76 -13.77
C PRO A 346 15.25 -3.32 -15.13
N LEU A 347 14.77 -3.89 -16.25
CA LEU A 347 15.22 -3.52 -17.60
C LEU A 347 14.69 -2.15 -18.01
N LEU A 348 13.45 -1.82 -17.65
CA LEU A 348 12.93 -0.46 -17.83
C LEU A 348 13.67 0.53 -16.95
N ILE A 349 13.89 0.22 -15.67
CA ILE A 349 14.59 1.10 -14.72
C ILE A 349 16.02 1.40 -15.21
N GLN A 350 16.77 0.37 -15.62
CA GLN A 350 18.10 0.54 -16.22
C GLN A 350 18.09 1.40 -17.50
N ARG A 351 17.02 1.32 -18.31
CA ARG A 351 16.85 2.16 -19.52
C ARG A 351 16.53 3.63 -19.22
N LEU A 352 16.21 4.00 -17.97
CA LEU A 352 16.01 5.40 -17.57
C LEU A 352 17.30 6.09 -17.10
N ASP A 353 18.38 5.33 -16.85
CA ASP A 353 19.71 5.83 -16.49
C ASP A 353 19.73 6.90 -15.35
N PRO A 354 19.06 6.64 -14.20
CA PRO A 354 19.13 7.52 -13.05
C PRO A 354 20.52 7.50 -12.41
N ASP A 355 20.91 8.59 -11.74
CA ASP A 355 22.13 8.61 -10.95
C ASP A 355 21.94 7.83 -9.63
N VAL A 356 20.75 7.92 -9.02
CA VAL A 356 20.35 7.12 -7.84
C VAL A 356 18.96 6.54 -8.02
N THR A 357 18.79 5.25 -7.70
CA THR A 357 17.49 4.56 -7.68
C THR A 357 17.09 4.20 -6.24
N ILE A 358 15.81 4.42 -5.92
CA ILE A 358 15.20 4.10 -4.64
C ILE A 358 14.08 3.09 -4.91
N HIS A 359 14.36 1.81 -4.71
CA HIS A 359 13.39 0.71 -4.87
C HIS A 359 12.53 0.56 -3.61
N LEU A 360 11.22 0.71 -3.73
CA LEU A 360 10.23 0.64 -2.63
C LEU A 360 9.38 -0.64 -2.71
N THR A 361 9.50 -1.50 -1.70
CA THR A 361 8.74 -2.76 -1.57
C THR A 361 7.83 -2.70 -0.34
N LEU A 362 6.51 -2.93 -0.49
CA LEU A 362 5.58 -3.02 0.65
C LEU A 362 5.44 -4.45 1.18
N HIS A 363 5.73 -4.64 2.46
CA HIS A 363 5.50 -5.87 3.20
C HIS A 363 4.12 -5.83 3.85
N LYS A 364 3.07 -5.98 3.01
CA LYS A 364 1.62 -5.92 3.35
C LYS A 364 1.15 -6.93 4.42
N ASN A 365 2.05 -7.70 5.02
CA ASN A 365 1.82 -8.65 6.10
C ASN A 365 2.23 -8.11 7.48
N ASP A 366 3.21 -7.19 7.54
CA ASP A 366 3.77 -6.65 8.79
C ASP A 366 3.61 -5.13 8.93
N GLY A 367 3.09 -4.45 7.91
CA GLY A 367 2.87 -3.00 7.92
C GLY A 367 4.13 -2.18 7.66
N THR A 368 5.20 -2.80 7.12
CA THR A 368 6.45 -2.10 6.82
C THR A 368 6.70 -1.95 5.32
N ALA A 369 7.53 -0.96 4.98
CA ALA A 369 8.08 -0.75 3.65
C ALA A 369 9.59 -0.93 3.72
N GLU A 370 10.15 -1.79 2.86
CA GLU A 370 11.59 -1.92 2.68
C GLU A 370 12.01 -1.07 1.48
N ILE A 371 13.07 -0.28 1.66
CA ILE A 371 13.61 0.61 0.64
C ILE A 371 15.06 0.24 0.40
N THR A 372 15.40 -0.14 -0.82
CA THR A 372 16.79 -0.32 -1.24
C THR A 372 17.25 0.85 -2.09
N VAL A 373 18.31 1.52 -1.64
CA VAL A 373 18.98 2.63 -2.34
C VAL A 373 20.15 2.06 -3.13
N ALA A 374 20.21 2.37 -4.43
CA ALA A 374 21.30 2.00 -5.32
C ALA A 374 21.80 3.21 -6.11
N GLU A 375 23.11 3.34 -6.26
CA GLU A 375 23.74 4.31 -7.17
C GLU A 375 24.10 3.59 -8.48
N ARG A 376 24.11 4.30 -9.62
CA ARG A 376 24.28 3.70 -10.96
C ARG A 376 25.54 2.85 -11.11
N ASP A 377 26.68 3.37 -10.65
CA ASP A 377 28.01 2.83 -10.90
C ASP A 377 28.44 1.87 -9.77
N PHE A 378 27.96 2.08 -8.54
CA PHE A 378 28.24 1.24 -7.37
C PHE A 378 27.19 0.16 -7.05
N GLY A 379 25.97 0.27 -7.59
CA GLY A 379 24.86 -0.64 -7.27
C GLY A 379 24.25 -0.37 -5.89
N PRO A 380 23.62 -1.38 -5.24
CA PRO A 380 22.96 -1.23 -3.94
C PRO A 380 23.93 -0.76 -2.84
N LEU A 381 23.65 0.42 -2.27
CA LEU A 381 24.45 1.05 -1.22
C LEU A 381 23.90 0.78 0.18
N ALA A 382 22.57 0.81 0.33
CA ALA A 382 21.90 0.71 1.63
C ALA A 382 20.47 0.17 1.50
N THR A 383 19.98 -0.46 2.57
CA THR A 383 18.58 -0.83 2.73
C THR A 383 18.03 -0.23 4.02
N ALA A 384 16.93 0.52 3.90
CA ALA A 384 16.17 1.12 5.00
C ALA A 384 14.83 0.39 5.16
N ARG A 385 14.23 0.47 6.36
CA ARG A 385 12.85 0.06 6.59
C ARG A 385 12.07 1.18 7.27
N LEU A 386 10.82 1.33 6.86
CA LEU A 386 9.86 2.33 7.34
C LEU A 386 8.55 1.65 7.75
N ASN A 387 7.75 2.31 8.56
CA ASN A 387 6.37 1.91 8.86
C ASN A 387 5.39 2.55 7.86
N GLU A 388 4.47 1.74 7.29
CA GLU A 388 3.46 2.20 6.34
C GLU A 388 2.28 2.86 7.08
N ASP A 389 1.94 4.09 6.69
CA ASP A 389 0.80 4.81 7.26
C ASP A 389 -0.08 5.38 6.11
N LEU A 390 -0.52 4.44 5.28
CA LEU A 390 -1.29 4.73 4.06
C LEU A 390 -2.67 5.33 4.37
N ALA A 391 -3.21 5.11 5.57
CA ALA A 391 -4.45 5.73 6.05
C ALA A 391 -4.31 7.27 6.17
N HIS A 392 -3.15 7.74 6.61
CA HIS A 392 -2.78 9.16 6.66
C HIS A 392 -1.90 9.57 5.46
N ALA A 393 -1.89 8.79 4.38
CA ALA A 393 -1.17 9.05 3.13
C ALA A 393 0.36 9.33 3.29
N ARG A 394 1.04 8.62 4.19
CA ARG A 394 2.49 8.81 4.45
C ARG A 394 3.24 7.50 4.75
N PHE A 395 4.56 7.63 4.80
CA PHE A 395 5.44 6.70 5.52
C PHE A 395 5.93 7.38 6.81
N THR A 396 6.45 6.58 7.73
CA THR A 396 7.01 7.01 9.02
C THR A 396 8.27 6.20 9.32
N ASP A 397 9.23 6.75 10.05
CA ASP A 397 10.35 5.96 10.57
C ASP A 397 9.82 4.79 11.43
N LEU A 398 10.52 3.65 11.38
CA LEU A 398 10.26 2.57 12.35
C LEU A 398 10.43 3.11 13.77
N HIS A 399 9.56 2.67 14.68
CA HIS A 399 9.46 3.19 16.05
C HIS A 399 10.67 2.79 16.92
N HIS A 400 11.80 3.47 16.74
CA HIS A 400 12.93 3.39 17.66
C HIS A 400 12.57 4.18 18.94
N PRO A 401 12.52 3.55 20.13
CA PRO A 401 12.14 4.26 21.35
C PRO A 401 13.16 5.37 21.67
N PRO A 402 12.72 6.61 21.95
CA PRO A 402 13.61 7.73 22.22
C PRO A 402 14.31 7.59 23.57
N ALA A 403 15.54 8.10 23.64
CA ALA A 403 16.24 8.37 24.90
C ALA A 403 15.89 9.81 25.36
N HIS A 404 15.55 10.09 26.62
CA HIS A 404 15.34 9.18 27.75
C HIS A 404 14.00 9.49 28.45
N ASN A 405 13.26 8.44 28.77
CA ASN A 405 12.79 8.30 30.15
C ASN A 405 13.50 7.07 30.73
N VAL A 406 14.40 7.28 31.69
CA VAL A 406 15.25 6.22 32.25
C VAL A 406 14.41 5.20 33.04
N GLU A 407 13.26 5.64 33.57
CA GLU A 407 12.27 4.75 34.16
C GLU A 407 11.72 3.76 33.12
N ASP A 408 11.36 4.21 31.91
CA ASP A 408 10.78 3.33 30.87
C ASP A 408 11.81 2.38 30.27
N GLN A 409 13.08 2.82 30.22
CA GLN A 409 14.20 1.96 29.86
C GLN A 409 14.42 0.86 30.90
N LEU A 410 14.39 1.20 32.21
CA LEU A 410 14.47 0.24 33.30
C LEU A 410 13.26 -0.70 33.35
N LEU A 411 12.04 -0.18 33.23
CA LEU A 411 10.82 -0.97 33.27
C LEU A 411 10.72 -1.95 32.09
N ARG A 412 11.16 -1.53 30.90
CA ARG A 412 11.27 -2.42 29.73
C ARG A 412 12.33 -3.49 29.92
N ALA A 413 13.49 -3.16 30.50
CA ALA A 413 14.54 -4.13 30.80
C ALA A 413 14.16 -5.09 31.94
N ALA A 414 13.34 -4.64 32.90
CA ALA A 414 12.80 -5.43 33.99
C ALA A 414 11.60 -6.29 33.58
N LEU A 415 10.90 -5.96 32.49
CA LEU A 415 9.65 -6.62 32.07
C LEU A 415 9.76 -8.16 31.95
N PRO A 416 10.83 -8.77 31.38
CA PRO A 416 10.94 -10.24 31.34
C PRO A 416 10.97 -10.87 32.73
N PHE A 417 11.57 -10.19 33.70
CA PHE A 417 11.73 -10.68 35.07
C PHE A 417 10.47 -10.42 35.91
N THR A 418 9.83 -9.26 35.74
CA THR A 418 8.63 -8.84 36.48
C THR A 418 7.32 -9.37 35.90
N SER A 419 7.34 -9.96 34.70
CA SER A 419 6.21 -10.71 34.11
C SER A 419 6.24 -12.21 34.45
N GLY A 420 7.30 -12.69 35.11
CA GLY A 420 7.51 -14.11 35.39
C GLY A 420 8.06 -14.92 34.20
N ALA A 421 8.21 -14.32 33.00
CA ALA A 421 8.78 -14.98 31.83
C ALA A 421 10.25 -15.39 32.01
N ARG A 422 10.97 -14.76 32.95
CA ARG A 422 12.36 -15.08 33.31
C ARG A 422 12.56 -15.10 34.83
N GLN A 423 13.00 -16.24 35.36
CA GLN A 423 13.46 -16.34 36.76
C GLN A 423 14.95 -15.96 36.89
N GLY A 424 15.36 -15.53 38.09
CA GLY A 424 16.75 -15.15 38.39
C GLY A 424 16.91 -13.80 39.11
N LEU A 425 15.84 -12.99 39.18
CA LEU A 425 15.79 -11.75 39.95
C LEU A 425 15.36 -12.04 41.41
N PRO A 426 16.09 -11.58 42.45
CA PRO A 426 15.68 -11.79 43.85
C PRO A 426 14.30 -11.18 44.16
N ALA A 427 13.54 -11.82 45.05
CA ALA A 427 12.14 -11.45 45.31
C ALA A 427 11.92 -9.96 45.65
N PRO A 428 12.74 -9.28 46.49
CA PRO A 428 12.56 -7.85 46.75
C PRO A 428 12.78 -6.99 45.49
N ALA A 429 13.77 -7.33 44.68
CA ALA A 429 14.06 -6.62 43.42
C ALA A 429 12.96 -6.83 42.37
N HIS A 430 12.39 -8.03 42.31
CA HIS A 430 11.22 -8.31 41.49
C HIS A 430 10.01 -7.49 41.96
N GLN A 431 9.72 -7.47 43.26
CA GLN A 431 8.59 -6.74 43.84
C GLN A 431 8.68 -5.24 43.59
N ILE A 432 9.84 -4.62 43.84
CA ILE A 432 10.07 -3.18 43.61
C ILE A 432 9.87 -2.82 42.13
N LEU A 433 10.48 -3.57 41.21
CA LEU A 433 10.39 -3.27 39.77
C LEU A 433 9.02 -3.61 39.17
N ALA A 434 8.31 -4.62 39.68
CA ALA A 434 6.94 -4.94 39.26
C ALA A 434 5.96 -3.87 39.74
N ALA A 435 6.04 -3.46 41.01
CA ALA A 435 5.21 -2.39 41.56
C ALA A 435 5.46 -1.07 40.82
N PHE A 436 6.71 -0.75 40.47
CA PHE A 436 7.05 0.48 39.74
C PHE A 436 6.49 0.47 38.31
N ARG A 437 6.49 -0.69 37.65
CA ARG A 437 5.84 -0.90 36.35
C ARG A 437 4.33 -0.62 36.44
N ASP A 438 3.69 -1.22 37.44
CA ASP A 438 2.23 -1.24 37.51
C ASP A 438 1.68 0.10 38.01
N ALA A 439 2.38 0.79 38.91
CA ALA A 439 2.12 2.19 39.26
C ALA A 439 2.20 3.11 38.03
N LYS A 440 3.19 2.90 37.15
CA LYS A 440 3.35 3.70 35.93
C LYS A 440 2.24 3.46 34.92
N ASN A 441 1.87 2.20 34.71
CA ASN A 441 0.77 1.82 33.83
C ASN A 441 -0.59 2.38 34.31
N GLN A 442 -0.74 2.62 35.61
CA GLN A 442 -1.96 3.17 36.22
C GLN A 442 -1.94 4.71 36.33
N GLY A 443 -0.78 5.36 36.18
CA GLY A 443 -0.63 6.81 36.29
C GLY A 443 -0.67 7.36 37.72
N ASP A 444 -0.46 6.50 38.73
CA ASP A 444 -0.42 6.92 40.14
C ASP A 444 0.91 7.58 40.48
N GLU A 445 1.02 8.89 40.29
CA GLU A 445 2.21 9.68 40.65
C GLU A 445 2.53 9.67 42.16
N GLY A 446 1.57 9.36 43.04
CA GLY A 446 1.82 9.23 44.47
C GLY A 446 2.57 7.94 44.81
N LEU A 447 2.16 6.82 44.24
CA LEU A 447 2.79 5.52 44.44
C LEU A 447 4.04 5.35 43.56
N LEU A 448 4.02 5.78 42.30
CA LEU A 448 5.18 5.88 41.39
C LEU A 448 6.37 6.51 42.10
N SER A 449 6.15 7.71 42.64
CA SER A 449 7.21 8.50 43.24
C SER A 449 7.74 7.80 44.50
N THR A 450 6.88 7.19 45.33
CA THR A 450 7.28 6.32 46.46
C THR A 450 8.26 5.23 46.05
N LEU A 451 8.11 4.69 44.85
CA LEU A 451 8.96 3.66 44.30
C LEU A 451 10.20 4.22 43.57
N ARG A 452 10.23 5.49 43.15
CA ARG A 452 11.46 6.14 42.64
C ARG A 452 12.59 6.08 43.69
N ASP A 453 12.27 6.30 44.96
CA ASP A 453 13.22 6.13 46.08
C ASP A 453 13.74 4.68 46.17
N SER A 454 12.84 3.70 46.25
CA SER A 454 13.18 2.27 46.38
C SER A 454 13.91 1.70 45.15
N VAL A 455 13.59 2.21 43.96
CA VAL A 455 14.24 1.84 42.70
C VAL A 455 15.62 2.48 42.61
N ALA A 456 15.83 3.70 43.12
CA ALA A 456 17.15 4.30 43.24
C ALA A 456 18.06 3.53 44.22
N GLU A 457 17.53 3.06 45.36
CA GLU A 457 18.27 2.19 46.29
C GLU A 457 18.65 0.84 45.66
N LEU A 458 17.72 0.21 44.93
CA LEU A 458 17.95 -1.01 44.16
C LEU A 458 18.93 -0.80 43.00
N ALA A 459 18.94 0.37 42.38
CA ALA A 459 19.85 0.73 41.30
C ALA A 459 21.27 1.03 41.81
N ALA A 460 21.40 1.60 43.01
CA ALA A 460 22.69 1.80 43.69
C ALA A 460 23.30 0.49 44.21
N ASN A 461 22.46 -0.48 44.61
CA ASN A 461 22.86 -1.81 45.06
C ASN A 461 22.24 -2.91 44.17
N PRO A 462 22.65 -3.01 42.89
CA PRO A 462 22.02 -3.92 41.94
C PRO A 462 22.14 -5.39 42.38
N PRO A 463 21.09 -6.20 42.21
CA PRO A 463 21.09 -7.59 42.66
C PRO A 463 22.11 -8.43 41.88
N ALA A 464 22.61 -9.50 42.52
CA ALA A 464 23.39 -10.51 41.83
C ALA A 464 22.52 -11.21 40.77
N LEU A 465 22.80 -10.94 39.50
CA LEU A 465 22.13 -11.51 38.34
C LEU A 465 23.07 -12.47 37.61
N ASN A 466 22.54 -13.61 37.17
CA ASN A 466 23.25 -14.55 36.29
C ASN A 466 23.79 -13.84 35.04
N ASP A 467 24.85 -14.37 34.42
CA ASP A 467 25.34 -13.82 33.16
C ASP A 467 24.53 -14.37 31.97
N GLY A 468 23.78 -13.46 31.35
CA GLY A 468 22.92 -13.68 30.20
C GLY A 468 22.50 -12.33 29.59
N PRO A 469 22.00 -12.31 28.34
CA PRO A 469 21.78 -11.06 27.62
C PRO A 469 20.66 -10.19 28.22
N LEU A 470 19.60 -10.80 28.76
CA LEU A 470 18.51 -10.07 29.43
C LEU A 470 18.96 -9.53 30.79
N GLU A 471 19.73 -10.35 31.50
CA GLU A 471 20.28 -10.05 32.81
C GLU A 471 21.30 -8.90 32.73
N GLN A 472 22.15 -8.89 31.71
CA GLN A 472 23.09 -7.79 31.43
C GLN A 472 22.38 -6.53 30.90
N HIS A 473 21.27 -6.67 30.17
CA HIS A 473 20.43 -5.54 29.77
C HIS A 473 19.78 -4.86 30.98
N LEU A 474 19.21 -5.64 31.92
CA LEU A 474 18.69 -5.12 33.20
C LEU A 474 19.80 -4.49 34.06
N ARG A 475 20.97 -5.13 34.16
CA ARG A 475 22.17 -4.60 34.84
C ARG A 475 22.59 -3.23 34.28
N THR A 476 22.50 -3.06 32.96
CA THR A 476 22.80 -1.79 32.28
C THR A 476 21.74 -0.72 32.56
N ALA A 477 20.46 -1.07 32.53
CA ALA A 477 19.37 -0.13 32.78
C ALA A 477 19.29 0.32 34.25
N LEU A 478 19.60 -0.56 35.22
CA LEU A 478 19.75 -0.20 36.63
C LEU A 478 20.89 0.81 36.82
N ASN A 479 22.07 0.55 36.26
CA ASN A 479 23.20 1.49 36.34
C ASN A 479 22.84 2.87 35.75
N ALA A 480 22.14 2.92 34.61
CA ALA A 480 21.67 4.17 34.02
C ALA A 480 20.70 4.93 34.95
N TYR A 481 19.79 4.20 35.62
CA TYR A 481 18.86 4.78 36.60
C TYR A 481 19.59 5.36 37.82
N ALA A 482 20.59 4.65 38.36
CA ALA A 482 21.41 5.11 39.49
C ALA A 482 22.16 6.42 39.19
N THR A 483 22.49 6.67 37.92
CA THR A 483 23.19 7.89 37.48
C THR A 483 22.27 9.07 37.12
N ALA A 484 20.94 8.92 37.22
CA ALA A 484 19.99 9.99 36.90
C ALA A 484 19.76 10.95 38.10
N PRO A 485 19.65 12.28 37.88
CA PRO A 485 19.38 13.24 38.94
C PRO A 485 17.93 13.15 39.42
N SER A 486 17.72 12.99 40.74
CA SER A 486 16.41 12.77 41.36
C SER A 486 15.77 14.03 41.96
N SER A 487 14.45 14.01 42.19
CA SER A 487 13.66 15.06 42.84
C SER A 487 12.40 14.47 43.53
N PRO A 488 11.85 15.04 44.64
CA PRO A 488 11.10 14.28 45.67
C PRO A 488 9.54 14.34 45.63
N LEU A 489 8.89 13.98 46.76
CA LEU A 489 7.67 13.12 46.86
C LEU A 489 6.51 13.63 47.75
N PRO A 490 5.22 13.23 47.51
CA PRO A 490 4.56 12.08 48.22
C PRO A 490 3.35 11.39 47.49
N ARG A 491 2.61 10.36 48.00
CA ARG A 491 2.92 9.01 48.59
C ARG A 491 1.61 8.16 48.82
N SER A 492 1.58 6.85 48.44
CA SER A 492 0.61 5.75 48.80
C SER A 492 -0.86 5.75 48.24
N GLY A 493 -1.59 4.62 48.06
CA GLY A 493 -1.39 3.19 48.44
C GLY A 493 -2.41 2.13 47.88
N GLU A 494 -2.23 0.83 48.21
CA GLU A 494 -2.81 -0.44 47.64
C GLU A 494 -4.19 -0.89 48.23
N PRO A 495 -4.80 -2.12 48.03
CA PRO A 495 -4.59 -3.30 47.12
C PRO A 495 -5.95 -3.75 46.41
N GLU A 496 -6.46 -5.00 46.13
CA GLU A 496 -6.09 -6.42 46.40
C GLU A 496 -6.83 -7.55 45.55
N GLN A 497 -6.07 -8.54 45.02
CA GLN A 497 -6.22 -10.03 44.81
C GLN A 497 -7.49 -10.87 44.33
N THR A 498 -7.24 -11.73 43.30
CA THR A 498 -7.50 -13.23 43.17
C THR A 498 -8.92 -13.88 42.96
N ALA A 499 -9.11 -15.15 42.50
CA ALA A 499 -8.40 -16.08 41.55
C ALA A 499 -9.15 -17.46 41.36
N SER A 500 -8.80 -18.24 40.29
CA SER A 500 -9.02 -19.72 40.08
C SER A 500 -10.46 -20.30 39.93
N SER A 501 -10.74 -21.50 39.37
CA SER A 501 -9.97 -22.52 38.57
C SER A 501 -10.89 -23.55 37.84
N ALA A 502 -10.36 -24.35 36.90
CA ALA A 502 -11.06 -25.38 36.06
C ALA A 502 -11.17 -26.80 36.73
N PRO A 503 -11.16 -28.04 36.12
CA PRO A 503 -10.82 -28.50 34.73
C PRO A 503 -11.50 -29.81 34.13
N ARG A 504 -11.01 -30.30 32.95
CA ARG A 504 -10.99 -31.72 32.38
C ARG A 504 -12.31 -32.39 31.89
N THR A 505 -12.37 -33.48 31.09
CA THR A 505 -11.40 -34.38 30.35
C THR A 505 -11.81 -34.61 28.85
N ALA A 506 -11.42 -35.72 28.15
CA ALA A 506 -11.50 -35.97 26.67
C ALA A 506 -11.75 -37.47 26.21
N ALA A 507 -11.48 -37.83 24.92
CA ALA A 507 -11.53 -39.16 24.20
C ALA A 507 -12.91 -39.68 23.67
N ALA A 508 -13.11 -40.55 22.63
CA ALA A 508 -12.44 -41.07 21.38
C ALA A 508 -13.53 -41.87 20.53
N THR A 509 -13.44 -42.72 19.45
CA THR A 509 -12.48 -43.26 18.42
C THR A 509 -13.26 -43.91 17.20
N THR A 510 -12.60 -44.31 16.08
CA THR A 510 -12.96 -45.31 14.98
C THR A 510 -14.36 -45.26 14.24
N VAL A 511 -14.82 -46.07 13.24
CA VAL A 511 -14.36 -47.25 12.40
C VAL A 511 -14.66 -47.05 10.86
N ALA A 512 -13.93 -47.68 9.89
CA ALA A 512 -13.98 -47.44 8.41
C ALA A 512 -14.33 -48.64 7.45
N PRO A 513 -13.49 -49.13 6.47
CA PRO A 513 -13.14 -48.53 5.14
C PRO A 513 -13.38 -49.37 3.82
N GLN A 514 -13.51 -48.74 2.62
CA GLN A 514 -13.50 -49.35 1.24
C GLN A 514 -13.05 -48.39 0.08
N ARG A 515 -12.76 -48.92 -1.14
CA ARG A 515 -12.07 -48.31 -2.33
C ARG A 515 -12.99 -47.78 -3.47
N GLU A 516 -12.54 -46.79 -4.27
CA GLU A 516 -12.66 -46.74 -5.77
C GLU A 516 -12.11 -45.44 -6.48
N ASP A 517 -11.77 -45.60 -7.77
CA ASP A 517 -11.39 -44.73 -8.93
C ASP A 517 -11.16 -43.19 -8.88
N PRO A 518 -10.27 -42.66 -9.77
CA PRO A 518 -9.92 -41.24 -9.86
C PRO A 518 -11.03 -40.34 -10.46
N GLU A 519 -10.98 -39.05 -10.16
CA GLU A 519 -11.95 -38.03 -10.63
C GLU A 519 -11.26 -36.87 -11.37
N PRO A 520 -11.95 -36.22 -12.34
CA PRO A 520 -11.39 -35.14 -13.14
C PRO A 520 -11.22 -33.82 -12.37
N GLU A 521 -10.43 -32.91 -12.94
CA GLU A 521 -10.01 -31.64 -12.32
C GLU A 521 -11.17 -30.69 -11.98
N GLU A 522 -11.38 -30.37 -10.69
CA GLU A 522 -12.29 -29.29 -10.30
C GLU A 522 -11.68 -27.91 -10.64
N LYS A 523 -11.98 -27.41 -11.84
CA LYS A 523 -11.77 -25.99 -12.18
C LYS A 523 -12.52 -25.11 -11.17
N VAL A 524 -11.82 -24.14 -10.58
CA VAL A 524 -12.41 -23.22 -9.61
C VAL A 524 -13.47 -22.37 -10.29
N MET A 525 -14.73 -22.73 -10.10
CA MET A 525 -15.88 -22.04 -10.71
C MET A 525 -16.00 -20.60 -10.20
N GLU A 526 -15.65 -19.64 -11.04
CA GLU A 526 -15.86 -18.21 -10.81
C GLU A 526 -17.36 -17.89 -10.80
N LEU A 527 -17.75 -16.91 -9.98
CA LEU A 527 -19.12 -16.38 -9.97
C LEU A 527 -19.29 -15.39 -11.11
N GLN A 528 -20.45 -15.42 -11.78
CA GLN A 528 -20.75 -14.53 -12.90
C GLN A 528 -21.89 -13.57 -12.53
N PRO A 529 -21.92 -12.33 -13.06
CA PRO A 529 -23.06 -11.44 -12.90
C PRO A 529 -24.35 -12.12 -13.37
N GLY A 530 -25.35 -12.19 -12.49
CA GLY A 530 -26.58 -12.96 -12.69
C GLY A 530 -26.69 -14.22 -11.81
N ASP A 531 -25.59 -14.78 -11.29
CA ASP A 531 -25.63 -15.92 -10.36
C ASP A 531 -26.35 -15.60 -9.03
N GLU A 532 -26.55 -14.32 -8.69
CA GLU A 532 -27.36 -13.88 -7.56
C GLU A 532 -28.88 -14.10 -7.73
N HIS A 533 -29.30 -14.46 -8.94
CA HIS A 533 -30.65 -14.85 -9.31
C HIS A 533 -30.75 -16.38 -9.50
N GLU A 534 -31.87 -16.96 -9.08
CA GLU A 534 -32.11 -18.39 -9.18
C GLU A 534 -33.01 -18.70 -10.39
N PRO A 535 -32.54 -19.50 -11.37
CA PRO A 535 -33.38 -19.88 -12.52
C PRO A 535 -34.59 -20.72 -12.10
N LYS A 536 -35.71 -20.54 -12.80
CA LYS A 536 -36.98 -21.22 -12.49
C LYS A 536 -36.85 -22.75 -12.47
N ASP A 537 -36.13 -23.30 -13.44
CA ASP A 537 -36.03 -24.75 -13.68
C ASP A 537 -34.72 -25.32 -13.10
N THR A 538 -34.38 -24.93 -11.86
CA THR A 538 -33.12 -25.34 -11.23
C THR A 538 -33.21 -26.70 -10.53
N VAL A 539 -32.22 -27.56 -10.75
CA VAL A 539 -32.09 -28.90 -10.13
C VAL A 539 -32.01 -28.83 -8.60
N PHE A 540 -31.55 -27.72 -8.03
CA PHE A 540 -31.54 -27.48 -6.59
C PHE A 540 -31.63 -25.97 -6.28
N PRO A 541 -32.70 -25.49 -5.63
CA PRO A 541 -32.91 -24.06 -5.34
C PRO A 541 -32.12 -23.61 -4.10
N GLY A 542 -30.80 -23.75 -4.17
CA GLY A 542 -29.89 -23.52 -3.05
C GLY A 542 -29.91 -22.09 -2.51
N LEU A 543 -30.17 -21.07 -3.33
CA LEU A 543 -30.30 -19.69 -2.86
C LEU A 543 -31.60 -19.47 -2.11
N SER A 544 -32.73 -19.98 -2.61
CA SER A 544 -34.02 -19.88 -1.91
C SER A 544 -34.03 -20.66 -0.61
N ILE A 545 -33.48 -21.87 -0.58
CA ILE A 545 -33.31 -22.66 0.65
C ILE A 545 -32.39 -21.94 1.66
N LEU A 546 -31.34 -21.25 1.19
CA LEU A 546 -30.48 -20.45 2.07
C LEU A 546 -31.22 -19.21 2.62
N ARG A 547 -32.01 -18.51 1.80
CA ARG A 547 -32.92 -17.42 2.26
C ARG A 547 -33.88 -17.94 3.32
N GLU A 548 -34.44 -19.12 3.13
CA GLU A 548 -35.39 -19.74 4.05
C GLU A 548 -34.73 -20.18 5.36
N SER A 549 -33.54 -20.82 5.30
CA SER A 549 -32.77 -21.23 6.48
C SER A 549 -32.40 -20.03 7.36
N ILE A 550 -32.02 -18.90 6.74
CA ILE A 550 -31.80 -17.64 7.44
C ILE A 550 -33.12 -17.11 8.03
N SER A 551 -34.18 -17.03 7.23
CA SER A 551 -35.48 -16.46 7.64
C SER A 551 -36.18 -17.23 8.77
N ARG A 552 -35.90 -18.54 8.90
CA ARG A 552 -36.38 -19.42 9.98
C ARG A 552 -35.71 -19.15 11.34
N SER A 553 -34.65 -18.33 11.40
CA SER A 553 -33.91 -18.05 12.63
C SER A 553 -34.61 -17.02 13.53
N LYS A 554 -34.89 -17.41 14.78
CA LYS A 554 -35.50 -16.57 15.82
C LYS A 554 -34.59 -15.43 16.34
N MET A 555 -33.38 -15.28 15.82
CA MET A 555 -32.37 -14.33 16.31
C MET A 555 -32.23 -13.07 15.43
N HIS A 556 -33.25 -12.74 14.63
CA HIS A 556 -33.26 -11.59 13.72
C HIS A 556 -31.95 -11.42 12.92
N PRO A 557 -31.54 -12.46 12.14
CA PRO A 557 -30.28 -12.44 11.42
C PRO A 557 -30.19 -11.25 10.47
N LEU A 558 -29.00 -10.66 10.37
CA LEU A 558 -28.69 -9.69 9.32
C LEU A 558 -28.30 -10.46 8.05
N PRO A 559 -29.13 -10.50 6.99
CA PRO A 559 -28.85 -11.32 5.82
C PRO A 559 -27.59 -10.84 5.08
N ALA A 560 -27.36 -9.53 5.01
CA ALA A 560 -26.17 -8.93 4.42
C ALA A 560 -25.73 -7.68 5.20
N VAL A 561 -24.41 -7.40 5.22
CA VAL A 561 -23.87 -6.15 5.76
C VAL A 561 -24.12 -4.99 4.79
N ARG A 562 -24.53 -3.84 5.33
CA ARG A 562 -24.66 -2.56 4.61
C ARG A 562 -23.32 -2.10 4.02
N ALA A 563 -23.33 -1.47 2.85
CA ALA A 563 -22.10 -1.02 2.17
C ALA A 563 -21.15 -0.21 3.08
N ASP A 564 -21.68 0.79 3.79
CA ASP A 564 -20.94 1.63 4.76
C ASP A 564 -20.24 0.85 5.88
N GLN A 565 -20.70 -0.36 6.20
CA GLN A 565 -20.08 -1.20 7.22
C GLN A 565 -19.10 -2.21 6.65
N ARG A 566 -19.13 -2.54 5.35
CA ARG A 566 -18.24 -3.57 4.74
C ARG A 566 -16.76 -3.21 4.81
N GLU A 567 -16.47 -1.92 4.71
CA GLU A 567 -15.12 -1.35 4.78
C GLU A 567 -14.66 -1.07 6.23
N ASN A 568 -15.43 -1.51 7.23
CA ASN A 568 -15.15 -1.33 8.65
C ASN A 568 -14.93 -2.65 9.39
N VAL A 569 -14.24 -2.55 10.52
CA VAL A 569 -13.99 -3.65 11.47
C VAL A 569 -15.34 -4.15 12.02
N PRO A 570 -15.58 -5.47 12.16
CA PRO A 570 -14.65 -6.60 11.95
C PRO A 570 -14.66 -7.17 10.53
N TRP A 571 -15.53 -6.70 9.65
CA TRP A 571 -15.74 -7.34 8.35
C TRP A 571 -14.52 -7.25 7.43
N THR A 572 -13.67 -6.23 7.62
CA THR A 572 -12.35 -6.11 6.97
C THR A 572 -11.25 -7.00 7.56
N LEU A 573 -11.39 -7.47 8.81
CA LEU A 573 -10.44 -8.41 9.42
C LEU A 573 -10.56 -9.82 8.82
N PHE A 574 -11.75 -10.20 8.35
CA PHE A 574 -11.92 -11.43 7.59
C PHE A 574 -11.11 -11.36 6.29
N ARG A 575 -10.02 -12.13 6.24
CA ARG A 575 -9.20 -12.33 5.02
C ARG A 575 -9.58 -13.66 4.38
N GLU A 576 -9.41 -13.76 3.07
CA GLU A 576 -9.69 -14.99 2.29
C GLU A 576 -8.99 -16.21 2.89
N PHE A 577 -7.80 -16.01 3.44
CA PHE A 577 -6.91 -17.02 3.99
C PHE A 577 -7.15 -17.36 5.48
N MET A 578 -8.26 -16.91 6.07
CA MET A 578 -8.69 -17.33 7.43
C MET A 578 -9.37 -18.72 7.44
N ASP A 579 -9.19 -19.48 6.36
CA ASP A 579 -9.65 -20.85 6.15
C ASP A 579 -9.01 -21.88 7.09
N GLY A 580 -7.77 -21.63 7.52
CA GLY A 580 -6.93 -22.61 8.24
C GLY A 580 -6.67 -23.86 7.40
N GLU A 581 -6.66 -23.73 6.08
CA GLU A 581 -6.55 -24.86 5.16
C GLU A 581 -5.20 -25.57 5.35
N PRO A 582 -5.16 -26.85 5.78
CA PRO A 582 -3.90 -27.58 5.88
C PRO A 582 -3.33 -27.86 4.49
N ARG A 583 -2.07 -27.47 4.28
CA ARG A 583 -1.24 -27.95 3.16
C ARG A 583 0.08 -28.43 3.71
N TRP A 584 0.12 -29.69 4.09
CA TRP A 584 1.23 -30.29 4.81
C TRP A 584 1.59 -31.65 4.22
N VAL A 585 2.88 -31.97 4.30
CA VAL A 585 3.48 -33.25 3.92
C VAL A 585 4.42 -33.64 5.06
N HIS A 586 4.50 -34.93 5.37
CA HIS A 586 5.35 -35.46 6.43
C HIS A 586 6.82 -35.07 6.19
N PRO A 587 7.62 -34.67 7.21
CA PRO A 587 8.98 -34.18 7.01
C PRO A 587 9.94 -35.11 6.25
N GLU A 588 9.71 -36.43 6.33
CA GLU A 588 10.48 -37.45 5.59
C GLU A 588 9.99 -37.71 4.16
N ALA A 589 8.83 -37.21 3.75
CA ALA A 589 8.25 -37.47 2.43
C ALA A 589 8.52 -36.31 1.45
N GLU A 590 9.09 -36.61 0.29
CA GLU A 590 9.35 -35.61 -0.75
C GLU A 590 8.10 -35.31 -1.58
N ARG A 591 7.95 -34.04 -1.97
CA ARG A 591 6.82 -33.53 -2.78
C ARG A 591 7.31 -33.02 -4.13
N VAL A 592 7.20 -33.86 -5.15
CA VAL A 592 7.56 -33.50 -6.53
C VAL A 592 6.41 -32.72 -7.19
N ARG A 593 6.70 -31.48 -7.63
CA ARG A 593 5.71 -30.62 -8.29
C ARG A 593 5.49 -31.01 -9.74
N ASN A 594 4.28 -31.46 -10.08
CA ASN A 594 3.94 -31.96 -11.41
C ASN A 594 3.51 -30.85 -12.42
N GLY A 595 3.68 -29.58 -12.06
CA GLY A 595 3.27 -28.42 -12.86
C GLY A 595 1.86 -27.91 -12.55
N ALA A 596 1.48 -26.78 -13.16
CA ALA A 596 0.20 -26.13 -12.88
C ALA A 596 -0.99 -27.05 -13.22
N GLY A 597 -1.95 -27.16 -12.30
CA GLY A 597 -3.16 -27.98 -12.43
C GLY A 597 -3.00 -29.45 -12.03
N LYS A 598 -1.79 -30.03 -12.11
CA LYS A 598 -1.56 -31.44 -11.76
C LYS A 598 -1.37 -31.62 -10.26
N ARG A 599 -1.88 -32.74 -9.72
CA ARG A 599 -1.63 -33.18 -8.34
C ARG A 599 -0.14 -33.48 -8.16
N ASP A 600 0.48 -32.98 -7.10
CA ASP A 600 1.89 -33.27 -6.78
C ASP A 600 2.08 -34.74 -6.38
N THR A 601 3.14 -35.38 -6.87
CA THR A 601 3.54 -36.72 -6.45
C THR A 601 4.15 -36.66 -5.06
N LEU A 602 3.83 -37.65 -4.22
CA LEU A 602 4.46 -37.86 -2.92
C LEU A 602 5.40 -39.07 -3.03
N ILE A 603 6.70 -38.84 -2.84
CA ILE A 603 7.69 -39.90 -2.71
C ILE A 603 7.87 -40.16 -1.21
N VAL A 604 7.68 -41.40 -0.79
CA VAL A 604 7.78 -41.83 0.61
C VAL A 604 8.96 -42.81 0.73
N PRO A 605 9.96 -42.57 1.59
CA PRO A 605 11.12 -43.44 1.69
C PRO A 605 10.83 -44.84 2.24
N ASP A 606 11.77 -45.76 2.01
CA ASP A 606 11.79 -47.11 2.60
C ASP A 606 11.95 -47.13 4.14
N SER A 607 12.05 -45.97 4.81
CA SER A 607 12.00 -45.87 6.28
C SER A 607 10.62 -46.20 6.84
N PHE A 608 9.57 -46.06 6.03
CA PHE A 608 8.21 -46.43 6.38
C PHE A 608 8.04 -47.95 6.23
N ALA A 609 7.42 -48.58 7.23
CA ALA A 609 7.21 -50.04 7.23
C ALA A 609 6.41 -50.50 6.00
N PRO A 610 6.51 -51.76 5.55
CA PRO A 610 5.79 -52.24 4.36
C PRO A 610 4.28 -51.95 4.42
N GLY A 611 3.76 -51.29 3.40
CA GLY A 611 2.36 -50.90 3.28
C GLY A 611 2.08 -50.12 1.99
N ALA A 612 0.88 -49.54 1.88
CA ALA A 612 0.42 -48.84 0.70
C ALA A 612 -0.10 -47.43 1.01
N LEU A 613 0.02 -46.53 0.03
CA LEU A 613 -0.57 -45.20 0.10
C LEU A 613 -2.09 -45.26 -0.09
N CYS A 614 -2.78 -44.70 0.89
CA CYS A 614 -4.22 -44.62 1.02
C CYS A 614 -4.64 -43.15 1.01
N THR A 615 -5.22 -42.70 -0.10
CA THR A 615 -5.73 -41.33 -0.27
C THR A 615 -7.22 -41.29 0.03
N ILE A 616 -7.59 -40.44 0.97
CA ILE A 616 -8.95 -40.21 1.44
C ILE A 616 -9.46 -38.91 0.81
N ASP A 617 -10.69 -38.91 0.31
CA ASP A 617 -11.31 -37.79 -0.40
C ASP A 617 -12.73 -37.54 0.13
N ARG A 618 -12.95 -36.40 0.79
CA ARG A 618 -14.14 -36.15 1.63
C ARG A 618 -15.31 -35.53 0.85
N ASN A 619 -16.43 -36.25 0.83
CA ASN A 619 -17.63 -35.81 0.14
C ASN A 619 -18.26 -34.57 0.78
N GLY A 620 -18.10 -33.41 0.13
CA GLY A 620 -18.86 -32.18 0.42
C GLY A 620 -18.58 -31.58 1.80
N SER A 621 -17.32 -31.23 2.08
CA SER A 621 -16.90 -30.65 3.36
C SER A 621 -17.63 -29.35 3.73
N TYR A 622 -17.79 -28.38 2.82
CA TYR A 622 -18.51 -27.12 3.14
C TYR A 622 -20.01 -27.33 3.43
N PRO A 623 -20.78 -28.09 2.62
CA PRO A 623 -22.14 -28.48 2.98
C PRO A 623 -22.22 -29.23 4.31
N SER A 624 -21.27 -30.15 4.58
CA SER A 624 -21.20 -30.87 5.86
C SER A 624 -21.04 -29.90 7.04
N ALA A 625 -20.15 -28.91 6.94
CA ALA A 625 -19.93 -27.89 7.98
C ALA A 625 -21.20 -27.13 8.37
N CYS A 626 -22.07 -26.81 7.41
CA CYS A 626 -23.36 -26.14 7.63
C CYS A 626 -24.33 -26.88 8.59
N SER A 627 -24.06 -28.14 8.96
CA SER A 627 -24.88 -28.90 9.91
C SER A 627 -24.91 -28.30 11.34
N ALA A 628 -23.83 -27.64 11.75
CA ALA A 628 -23.60 -27.15 13.10
C ALA A 628 -22.50 -26.06 13.17
N VAL A 629 -22.39 -25.19 12.16
CA VAL A 629 -21.33 -24.17 12.10
C VAL A 629 -21.56 -23.06 13.15
N PRO A 630 -20.63 -22.82 14.09
CA PRO A 630 -20.86 -21.91 15.23
C PRO A 630 -20.58 -20.44 14.88
N LEU A 631 -21.58 -19.78 14.29
CA LEU A 631 -21.55 -18.39 13.81
C LEU A 631 -22.43 -17.44 14.64
N ALA A 632 -22.34 -16.13 14.38
CA ALA A 632 -23.24 -15.11 14.93
C ALA A 632 -24.27 -14.65 13.89
N PRO A 633 -25.59 -14.81 14.11
CA PRO A 633 -26.61 -14.33 13.16
C PRO A 633 -26.70 -12.80 13.09
N ASN A 634 -26.50 -12.12 14.22
CA ASN A 634 -26.56 -10.68 14.37
C ASN A 634 -25.25 -9.99 13.92
N LYS A 635 -25.15 -8.67 14.14
CA LYS A 635 -23.89 -7.92 13.99
C LYS A 635 -22.87 -8.36 15.05
N LEU A 636 -21.63 -8.60 14.65
CA LEU A 636 -20.50 -8.74 15.58
C LEU A 636 -20.18 -7.37 16.21
N LEU A 637 -20.06 -7.34 17.54
CA LEU A 637 -19.66 -6.16 18.31
C LEU A 637 -18.20 -6.31 18.74
N HIS A 638 -17.50 -5.19 18.93
CA HIS A 638 -16.18 -5.21 19.53
C HIS A 638 -16.30 -5.64 20.99
N THR A 639 -15.52 -6.65 21.39
CA THR A 639 -15.56 -7.23 22.74
C THR A 639 -14.19 -7.25 23.41
N GLY A 640 -13.13 -6.80 22.73
CA GLY A 640 -11.82 -6.56 23.32
C GLY A 640 -11.04 -7.85 23.61
N ALA A 641 -9.96 -7.71 24.39
CA ALA A 641 -9.26 -8.85 24.97
C ALA A 641 -10.19 -9.68 25.87
N LEU A 642 -10.06 -11.00 25.83
CA LEU A 642 -10.85 -11.92 26.64
C LEU A 642 -9.94 -12.89 27.40
N ALA A 643 -10.16 -13.04 28.70
CA ALA A 643 -9.45 -14.06 29.50
C ALA A 643 -9.89 -15.48 29.09
N GLU A 644 -11.20 -15.67 28.89
CA GLU A 644 -11.79 -16.87 28.29
C GLU A 644 -12.97 -16.46 27.40
N ARG A 645 -13.30 -17.30 26.41
CA ARG A 645 -14.44 -17.13 25.51
C ARG A 645 -15.65 -17.90 26.07
N THR A 646 -16.84 -17.27 26.11
CA THR A 646 -18.05 -17.99 26.50
C THR A 646 -18.60 -18.86 25.35
N ARG A 647 -19.30 -19.96 25.68
CA ARG A 647 -19.85 -20.88 24.67
C ARG A 647 -21.01 -20.29 23.86
N ASP A 648 -21.67 -19.26 24.39
CA ASP A 648 -22.77 -18.56 23.73
C ASP A 648 -22.31 -17.33 22.92
N GLN A 649 -21.02 -16.99 22.93
CA GLN A 649 -20.40 -16.09 21.95
C GLN A 649 -20.00 -16.86 20.68
N ALA A 650 -19.93 -16.17 19.54
CA ALA A 650 -19.28 -16.60 18.30
C ALA A 650 -18.75 -15.39 17.53
N GLY A 651 -17.66 -15.54 16.77
CA GLY A 651 -17.04 -14.42 16.05
C GLY A 651 -15.58 -14.68 15.65
N ILE A 652 -14.76 -13.63 15.70
CA ILE A 652 -13.31 -13.68 15.51
C ILE A 652 -12.54 -13.22 16.75
N PHE A 653 -11.34 -13.75 16.88
CA PHE A 653 -10.48 -13.64 18.04
C PHE A 653 -9.03 -13.49 17.55
N TYR A 654 -8.32 -12.50 18.05
CA TYR A 654 -6.90 -12.28 17.80
C TYR A 654 -6.12 -12.98 18.91
N ILE A 655 -5.38 -14.03 18.55
CA ILE A 655 -4.78 -14.98 19.50
C ILE A 655 -3.30 -15.16 19.24
N ASP A 656 -2.53 -15.51 20.28
CA ASP A 656 -1.19 -16.08 20.08
C ASP A 656 -1.33 -17.45 19.37
N VAL A 657 -0.39 -17.75 18.48
CA VAL A 657 -0.25 -19.09 17.90
C VAL A 657 0.43 -19.99 18.94
N PRO A 658 -0.24 -21.04 19.44
CA PRO A 658 0.31 -21.93 20.46
C PRO A 658 1.46 -22.77 19.92
N SER A 659 2.32 -23.31 20.79
CA SER A 659 3.35 -24.26 20.36
C SER A 659 2.71 -25.59 19.91
N TRP A 660 3.27 -26.19 18.86
CA TRP A 660 2.83 -27.49 18.38
C TRP A 660 4.02 -28.44 18.19
N THR A 661 4.10 -29.46 19.05
CA THR A 661 5.24 -30.37 19.13
C THR A 661 5.06 -31.69 18.36
N HIS A 662 3.87 -31.95 17.82
CA HIS A 662 3.54 -33.20 17.12
C HIS A 662 4.01 -33.15 15.65
N THR A 663 5.22 -33.61 15.39
CA THR A 663 5.84 -33.62 14.04
C THR A 663 5.11 -34.46 12.99
N GLN A 664 4.23 -35.38 13.41
CA GLN A 664 3.42 -36.25 12.54
C GLN A 664 2.08 -35.62 12.10
N MET A 665 1.79 -34.36 12.49
CA MET A 665 0.53 -33.68 12.20
C MET A 665 0.77 -32.18 11.96
N PRO A 666 0.16 -31.53 10.95
CA PRO A 666 0.24 -30.08 10.83
C PRO A 666 -0.33 -29.37 12.06
N HIS A 667 0.14 -28.14 12.29
CA HIS A 667 -0.39 -27.24 13.30
C HIS A 667 -1.94 -27.15 13.22
N PRO A 668 -2.67 -27.14 14.36
CA PRO A 668 -4.14 -27.16 14.37
C PRO A 668 -4.85 -25.94 13.78
N LEU A 669 -4.15 -24.80 13.68
CA LEU A 669 -4.64 -23.62 12.91
C LEU A 669 -4.36 -23.73 11.40
N GLY A 670 -3.79 -24.85 10.94
CA GLY A 670 -3.28 -25.02 9.58
C GLY A 670 -2.39 -23.85 9.17
N ARG A 671 -2.58 -23.36 7.95
CA ARG A 671 -1.84 -22.22 7.40
C ARG A 671 -2.17 -20.85 8.00
N LEU A 672 -2.96 -20.74 9.08
CA LEU A 672 -2.93 -19.49 9.87
C LEU A 672 -1.59 -19.37 10.61
N ALA A 673 -1.03 -20.47 11.13
CA ALA A 673 0.23 -20.43 11.89
C ALA A 673 1.41 -19.90 11.05
N ASP A 674 1.51 -20.32 9.78
CA ASP A 674 2.47 -19.78 8.80
C ASP A 674 2.33 -18.27 8.52
N ARG A 675 1.26 -17.64 9.03
CA ARG A 675 0.85 -16.25 8.78
C ARG A 675 0.67 -15.48 10.09
N ALA A 676 1.37 -15.92 11.15
CA ALA A 676 1.52 -15.14 12.36
C ALA A 676 2.18 -13.79 12.07
N ASP A 677 1.77 -12.75 12.79
CA ASP A 677 2.44 -11.45 12.77
C ASP A 677 3.76 -11.45 13.57
N ALA A 678 4.42 -10.30 13.66
CA ALA A 678 5.67 -10.11 14.39
C ALA A 678 5.59 -10.38 15.91
N HIS A 679 4.39 -10.61 16.47
CA HIS A 679 4.16 -11.01 17.86
C HIS A 679 3.77 -12.49 17.99
N GLY A 680 3.77 -13.26 16.89
CA GLY A 680 3.34 -14.65 16.88
C GLY A 680 1.81 -14.80 16.88
N ARG A 681 1.04 -13.79 16.46
CA ARG A 681 -0.42 -13.77 16.59
C ARG A 681 -1.18 -13.83 15.28
N VAL A 682 -2.42 -14.32 15.35
CA VAL A 682 -3.33 -14.48 14.20
C VAL A 682 -4.77 -14.14 14.56
N TRP A 683 -5.52 -13.65 13.58
CA TRP A 683 -6.98 -13.60 13.65
C TRP A 683 -7.56 -14.98 13.29
N ALA A 684 -8.32 -15.57 14.21
CA ALA A 684 -8.95 -16.88 14.07
C ALA A 684 -10.47 -16.81 14.31
N VAL A 685 -11.25 -17.56 13.52
CA VAL A 685 -12.71 -17.71 13.72
C VAL A 685 -13.02 -18.77 14.79
N THR A 686 -14.27 -18.77 15.30
CA THR A 686 -14.75 -19.73 16.32
C THR A 686 -14.23 -21.16 16.20
N SER A 687 -14.35 -21.82 15.04
CA SER A 687 -14.05 -23.25 14.93
C SER A 687 -12.59 -23.59 15.24
N HIS A 688 -11.67 -22.66 14.93
CA HIS A 688 -10.26 -22.76 15.31
C HIS A 688 -10.09 -22.61 16.82
N ILE A 689 -10.74 -21.62 17.44
CA ILE A 689 -10.73 -21.41 18.89
C ILE A 689 -11.23 -22.66 19.62
N GLN A 690 -12.38 -23.20 19.22
CA GLN A 690 -12.93 -24.44 19.76
C GLN A 690 -12.02 -25.66 19.50
N LEU A 691 -11.16 -25.65 18.49
CA LEU A 691 -10.13 -26.69 18.30
C LEU A 691 -8.98 -26.54 19.30
N ILE A 692 -8.43 -25.34 19.46
CA ILE A 692 -7.35 -25.07 20.42
C ILE A 692 -7.81 -25.33 21.86
N GLU A 693 -9.00 -24.85 22.25
CA GLU A 693 -9.64 -25.17 23.54
C GLU A 693 -9.71 -26.68 23.80
N ARG A 694 -10.09 -27.49 22.80
CA ARG A 694 -10.14 -28.96 22.91
C ARG A 694 -8.76 -29.60 23.04
N LEU A 695 -7.74 -29.07 22.35
CA LEU A 695 -6.37 -29.59 22.39
C LEU A 695 -5.66 -29.22 23.70
N ILE A 696 -5.88 -28.02 24.23
CA ILE A 696 -5.45 -27.62 25.58
C ILE A 696 -6.14 -28.51 26.63
N LYS A 697 -7.46 -28.70 26.54
CA LYS A 697 -8.19 -29.58 27.47
C LYS A 697 -7.73 -31.05 27.43
N ALA A 698 -7.19 -31.50 26.29
CA ALA A 698 -6.60 -32.82 26.11
C ALA A 698 -5.09 -32.90 26.46
N GLY A 699 -4.42 -31.76 26.71
CA GLY A 699 -2.99 -31.70 27.02
C GLY A 699 -2.05 -31.83 25.81
N HIS A 700 -2.54 -31.61 24.58
CA HIS A 700 -1.71 -31.57 23.37
C HIS A 700 -1.10 -30.20 23.08
N ILE A 701 -1.66 -29.15 23.70
CA ILE A 701 -1.10 -27.81 23.78
C ILE A 701 -0.99 -27.49 25.28
N THR A 702 0.14 -26.91 25.69
CA THR A 702 0.42 -26.63 27.11
C THR A 702 0.33 -25.15 27.46
N GLU A 703 0.43 -24.24 26.49
CA GLU A 703 0.12 -22.83 26.71
C GLU A 703 -1.39 -22.62 26.94
N PRO A 704 -1.79 -21.64 27.77
CA PRO A 704 -3.16 -21.14 27.76
C PRO A 704 -3.44 -20.39 26.45
N LEU A 705 -4.69 -20.47 25.97
CA LEU A 705 -5.13 -19.64 24.85
C LEU A 705 -5.28 -18.19 25.33
N CYS A 706 -4.44 -17.28 24.84
CA CYS A 706 -4.61 -15.85 25.08
C CYS A 706 -5.39 -15.19 23.92
N ILE A 707 -6.42 -14.40 24.24
CA ILE A 707 -7.21 -13.62 23.27
C ILE A 707 -6.94 -12.14 23.52
N HIS A 708 -6.13 -11.53 22.64
CA HIS A 708 -5.68 -10.13 22.72
C HIS A 708 -6.70 -9.13 22.21
N ASP A 709 -7.54 -9.53 21.25
CA ASP A 709 -8.72 -8.77 20.83
C ASP A 709 -9.82 -9.72 20.31
N SER A 710 -11.07 -9.28 20.28
CA SER A 710 -12.18 -10.08 19.79
C SER A 710 -13.37 -9.26 19.31
N TRP A 711 -14.09 -9.84 18.35
CA TRP A 711 -15.33 -9.29 17.84
C TRP A 711 -16.39 -10.39 17.79
N THR A 712 -17.37 -10.33 18.69
CA THR A 712 -18.30 -11.42 18.95
C THR A 712 -19.77 -11.00 18.87
N GLY A 713 -20.63 -11.99 18.64
CA GLY A 713 -22.08 -11.92 18.71
C GLY A 713 -22.62 -13.23 19.30
N ARG A 714 -23.94 -13.38 19.40
CA ARG A 714 -24.52 -14.57 20.05
C ARG A 714 -24.48 -15.78 19.12
N ALA A 715 -23.91 -16.88 19.59
CA ALA A 715 -23.71 -18.12 18.85
C ALA A 715 -25.04 -18.74 18.38
N ASN A 716 -25.02 -19.30 17.17
CA ASN A 716 -26.11 -20.11 16.63
C ASN A 716 -25.57 -21.13 15.61
N GLU A 717 -25.43 -22.38 16.05
CA GLU A 717 -25.02 -23.51 15.21
C GLU A 717 -26.12 -23.97 14.23
N SER A 718 -27.37 -23.57 14.47
CA SER A 718 -28.55 -24.05 13.73
C SER A 718 -28.93 -23.22 12.50
N LEU A 719 -28.33 -22.04 12.28
CA LEU A 719 -28.74 -21.09 11.23
C LEU A 719 -28.78 -21.71 9.82
N PHE A 720 -27.80 -22.56 9.49
CA PHE A 720 -27.73 -23.28 8.21
C PHE A 720 -28.16 -24.74 8.29
N GLN A 721 -28.73 -25.19 9.41
CA GLN A 721 -29.10 -26.60 9.59
C GLN A 721 -30.25 -27.03 8.66
N HIS A 722 -31.17 -26.13 8.30
CA HIS A 722 -32.20 -26.43 7.30
C HIS A 722 -31.60 -26.51 5.90
N PHE A 723 -30.73 -25.56 5.52
CA PHE A 723 -29.96 -25.65 4.27
C PHE A 723 -29.14 -26.94 4.16
N TYR A 724 -28.48 -27.38 5.24
CA TYR A 724 -27.80 -28.67 5.32
C TYR A 724 -28.77 -29.85 5.11
N LYS A 725 -29.95 -29.83 5.76
CA LYS A 725 -30.96 -30.90 5.66
C LYS A 725 -31.49 -31.04 4.23
N GLU A 726 -31.92 -29.96 3.59
CA GLU A 726 -32.43 -30.03 2.21
C GLU A 726 -31.32 -30.33 1.21
N ALA A 727 -30.11 -29.78 1.38
CA ALA A 727 -28.97 -30.13 0.54
C ALA A 727 -28.62 -31.62 0.65
N ARG A 728 -28.63 -32.19 1.86
CA ARG A 728 -28.40 -33.62 2.09
C ARG A 728 -29.52 -34.49 1.50
N ARG A 729 -30.77 -34.07 1.67
CA ARG A 729 -31.95 -34.76 1.11
C ARG A 729 -31.87 -34.81 -0.41
N ALA A 730 -31.70 -33.65 -1.06
CA ALA A 730 -31.57 -33.56 -2.51
C ALA A 730 -30.36 -34.34 -3.03
N ARG A 731 -29.24 -34.42 -2.28
CA ARG A 731 -28.11 -35.29 -2.64
C ARG A 731 -28.54 -36.75 -2.77
N THR A 732 -29.25 -37.27 -1.78
CA THR A 732 -29.74 -38.66 -1.79
C THR A 732 -30.74 -38.86 -2.94
N GLU A 733 -31.78 -38.02 -3.04
CA GLU A 733 -32.81 -38.12 -4.08
C GLU A 733 -32.23 -38.03 -5.51
N LEU A 734 -31.17 -37.23 -5.74
CA LEU A 734 -30.51 -37.11 -7.05
C LEU A 734 -29.54 -38.26 -7.36
N VAL A 735 -28.88 -38.84 -6.35
CA VAL A 735 -28.02 -40.03 -6.51
C VAL A 735 -28.89 -41.25 -6.82
N ASP A 736 -29.97 -41.45 -6.07
CA ASP A 736 -30.91 -42.56 -6.26
C ASP A 736 -31.63 -42.49 -7.62
N ALA A 737 -31.79 -41.28 -8.19
CA ALA A 737 -32.44 -41.04 -9.47
C ALA A 737 -31.49 -40.96 -10.69
N GLY A 738 -30.17 -41.08 -10.52
CA GLY A 738 -29.19 -40.95 -11.62
C GLY A 738 -29.20 -39.55 -12.29
N ALA A 739 -29.55 -38.52 -11.54
CA ALA A 739 -29.84 -37.17 -12.02
C ALA A 739 -28.56 -36.32 -12.28
N PRO A 740 -28.64 -35.14 -12.95
CA PRO A 740 -27.47 -34.31 -13.27
C PRO A 740 -26.83 -33.63 -12.04
N TYR A 741 -26.10 -34.45 -11.27
CA TYR A 741 -25.45 -34.14 -10.00
C TYR A 741 -24.47 -32.96 -10.06
N ASP A 742 -23.83 -32.70 -11.20
CA ASP A 742 -22.95 -31.53 -11.38
C ASP A 742 -23.70 -30.20 -11.33
N GLN A 743 -24.95 -30.16 -11.79
CA GLN A 743 -25.78 -28.95 -11.70
C GLN A 743 -26.18 -28.66 -10.24
N TYR A 744 -26.42 -29.73 -9.46
CA TYR A 744 -26.61 -29.66 -8.02
C TYR A 744 -25.33 -29.20 -7.30
N LYS A 745 -24.15 -29.81 -7.58
CA LYS A 745 -22.84 -29.36 -7.07
C LYS A 745 -22.65 -27.86 -7.36
N ARG A 746 -22.89 -27.42 -8.59
CA ARG A 746 -22.80 -26.02 -9.03
C ARG A 746 -23.71 -25.09 -8.23
N ARG A 747 -25.01 -25.38 -8.12
CA ARG A 747 -25.97 -24.49 -7.42
C ARG A 747 -25.69 -24.40 -5.92
N LEU A 748 -25.32 -25.53 -5.30
CA LEU A 748 -24.89 -25.59 -3.90
C LEU A 748 -23.61 -24.76 -3.65
N SER A 749 -22.64 -24.85 -4.57
CA SER A 749 -21.39 -24.09 -4.53
C SER A 749 -21.62 -22.58 -4.75
N ILE A 750 -22.50 -22.18 -5.68
CA ILE A 750 -22.91 -20.78 -5.90
C ILE A 750 -23.52 -20.19 -4.63
N ALA A 751 -24.47 -20.89 -3.99
CA ALA A 751 -25.15 -20.40 -2.79
C ALA A 751 -24.18 -20.11 -1.63
N LEU A 752 -23.21 -21.00 -1.39
CA LEU A 752 -22.16 -20.78 -0.38
C LEU A 752 -21.13 -19.73 -0.81
N ARG A 753 -20.74 -19.67 -2.09
CA ARG A 753 -19.81 -18.65 -2.59
C ARG A 753 -20.39 -17.24 -2.48
N LEU A 754 -21.69 -17.06 -2.72
CA LEU A 754 -22.37 -15.77 -2.61
C LEU A 754 -22.47 -15.20 -1.18
N LEU A 755 -22.17 -15.96 -0.12
CA LEU A 755 -21.94 -15.39 1.21
C LEU A 755 -20.78 -14.37 1.22
N TRP A 756 -19.79 -14.56 0.34
CA TRP A 756 -18.70 -13.62 0.11
C TRP A 756 -18.13 -13.81 -1.31
N PRO A 757 -18.66 -13.07 -2.31
CA PRO A 757 -18.09 -13.08 -3.66
C PRO A 757 -16.72 -12.39 -3.68
N LYS A 758 -15.85 -12.81 -4.60
CA LYS A 758 -14.57 -12.15 -4.86
C LYS A 758 -14.76 -11.15 -6.00
N GLY A 759 -14.50 -9.87 -5.75
CA GLY A 759 -14.65 -8.79 -6.72
C GLY A 759 -16.02 -8.10 -6.71
N ASP A 760 -16.04 -6.81 -7.02
CA ASP A 760 -17.19 -5.92 -6.83
C ASP A 760 -18.27 -6.01 -7.93
N THR A 761 -18.01 -6.79 -8.99
CA THR A 761 -18.93 -6.99 -10.12
C THR A 761 -20.11 -7.89 -9.80
N VAL A 762 -19.97 -8.83 -8.85
CA VAL A 762 -21.01 -9.79 -8.47
C VAL A 762 -21.73 -9.31 -7.21
N LYS A 763 -23.01 -8.95 -7.35
CA LYS A 763 -23.85 -8.54 -6.22
C LYS A 763 -24.15 -9.75 -5.33
N SER A 764 -24.06 -9.57 -4.01
CA SER A 764 -24.42 -10.60 -3.05
C SER A 764 -25.72 -10.25 -2.31
N PRO A 765 -26.71 -11.17 -2.26
CA PRO A 765 -27.88 -11.04 -1.39
C PRO A 765 -27.59 -11.42 0.08
N PHE A 766 -26.37 -11.91 0.37
CA PHE A 766 -25.99 -12.50 1.66
C PHE A 766 -24.60 -12.08 2.17
N TRP A 767 -24.14 -10.86 1.86
CA TRP A 767 -22.74 -10.49 2.12
C TRP A 767 -22.43 -10.56 3.62
N ARG A 768 -21.73 -11.64 4.01
CA ARG A 768 -21.42 -12.10 5.37
C ARG A 768 -20.10 -12.90 5.31
N PRO A 769 -18.94 -12.22 5.21
CA PRO A 769 -17.63 -12.88 5.15
C PRO A 769 -17.38 -13.74 6.39
N ASP A 770 -17.99 -13.39 7.52
CA ASP A 770 -17.95 -14.13 8.77
C ASP A 770 -18.67 -15.49 8.70
N TRP A 771 -19.85 -15.55 8.09
CA TRP A 771 -20.56 -16.80 7.85
C TRP A 771 -19.78 -17.67 6.87
N ARG A 772 -19.22 -17.07 5.80
CA ARG A 772 -18.39 -17.78 4.83
C ARG A 772 -17.14 -18.39 5.47
N MET A 773 -16.35 -17.57 6.18
CA MET A 773 -15.10 -18.03 6.81
C MET A 773 -15.37 -19.02 7.95
N SER A 774 -16.46 -18.87 8.71
CA SER A 774 -16.86 -19.87 9.69
C SER A 774 -17.17 -21.22 9.03
N VAL A 775 -17.89 -21.26 7.90
CA VAL A 775 -18.18 -22.50 7.15
C VAL A 775 -16.92 -23.15 6.58
N VAL A 776 -15.98 -22.34 6.08
CA VAL A 776 -14.70 -22.83 5.51
C VAL A 776 -13.77 -23.37 6.61
N ALA A 777 -13.60 -22.63 7.71
CA ALA A 777 -12.80 -23.07 8.85
C ALA A 777 -13.42 -24.29 9.55
N GLU A 778 -14.75 -24.36 9.69
CA GLU A 778 -15.44 -25.53 10.24
C GLU A 778 -15.22 -26.77 9.35
N ALA A 779 -15.15 -26.62 8.03
CA ALA A 779 -14.77 -27.70 7.12
C ALA A 779 -13.30 -28.13 7.35
N SER A 780 -12.36 -27.18 7.44
CA SER A 780 -10.94 -27.44 7.72
C SER A 780 -10.74 -28.15 9.06
N VAL A 781 -11.29 -27.59 10.15
CA VAL A 781 -11.23 -28.14 11.51
C VAL A 781 -11.85 -29.54 11.58
N ARG A 782 -12.95 -29.81 10.86
CA ARG A 782 -13.53 -31.16 10.77
C ARG A 782 -12.66 -32.14 10.00
N HIS A 783 -11.84 -31.70 9.05
CA HIS A 783 -10.88 -32.54 8.34
C HIS A 783 -9.67 -32.84 9.21
N TRP A 784 -9.06 -31.79 9.79
CA TRP A 784 -7.94 -31.89 10.73
C TRP A 784 -8.28 -32.78 11.93
N VAL A 785 -9.47 -32.64 12.54
CA VAL A 785 -9.88 -33.47 13.69
C VAL A 785 -10.05 -34.95 13.34
N THR A 786 -10.53 -35.29 12.13
CA THR A 786 -10.63 -36.70 11.72
C THR A 786 -9.25 -37.29 11.43
N ALA A 787 -8.38 -36.53 10.76
CA ALA A 787 -6.98 -36.92 10.51
C ALA A 787 -6.18 -37.06 11.82
N TRP A 788 -6.31 -36.13 12.76
CA TRP A 788 -5.64 -36.20 14.06
C TRP A 788 -6.04 -37.44 14.85
N LYS A 789 -7.32 -37.79 14.87
CA LYS A 789 -7.78 -39.05 15.49
C LYS A 789 -7.18 -40.29 14.82
N ALA A 790 -6.88 -40.25 13.51
CA ALA A 790 -6.23 -41.36 12.81
C ALA A 790 -4.77 -41.50 13.24
N VAL A 791 -4.04 -40.38 13.35
CA VAL A 791 -2.66 -40.35 13.90
C VAL A 791 -2.65 -40.86 15.34
N GLN A 792 -3.63 -40.46 16.17
CA GLN A 792 -3.79 -40.99 17.54
C GLN A 792 -4.15 -42.48 17.61
N ALA A 793 -4.68 -43.07 16.53
CA ALA A 793 -4.91 -44.51 16.41
C ALA A 793 -3.71 -45.27 15.82
N GLY A 794 -2.58 -44.59 15.56
CA GLY A 794 -1.35 -45.17 15.02
C GLY A 794 -1.23 -45.15 13.49
N HIS A 795 -2.18 -44.57 12.76
CA HIS A 795 -2.06 -44.43 11.29
C HIS A 795 -1.09 -43.30 10.94
N THR A 796 -0.14 -43.58 10.03
CA THR A 796 0.88 -42.59 9.64
C THR A 796 0.35 -41.65 8.57
N LEU A 797 0.21 -40.37 8.89
CA LEU A 797 -0.23 -39.33 7.95
C LEU A 797 0.96 -38.88 7.09
N ILE A 798 0.83 -39.02 5.77
CA ILE A 798 1.86 -38.61 4.78
C ILE A 798 1.57 -37.20 4.25
N ALA A 799 0.30 -36.85 4.03
CA ALA A 799 -0.07 -35.49 3.64
C ALA A 799 -1.49 -35.13 4.10
N LEU A 800 -1.70 -33.85 4.40
CA LEU A 800 -3.03 -33.27 4.61
C LEU A 800 -3.19 -32.08 3.67
N ARG A 801 -4.22 -32.12 2.83
CA ARG A 801 -4.38 -31.24 1.68
C ARG A 801 -5.81 -30.69 1.63
N ASN A 802 -5.92 -29.37 1.54
CA ASN A 802 -7.20 -28.66 1.41
C ASN A 802 -8.15 -29.00 2.59
N VAL A 803 -9.47 -29.07 2.35
CA VAL A 803 -10.48 -29.37 3.40
C VAL A 803 -11.12 -30.75 3.24
N ASP A 804 -10.51 -31.60 2.41
CA ASP A 804 -11.11 -32.83 1.88
C ASP A 804 -10.11 -33.97 1.62
N GLU A 805 -8.90 -33.69 1.14
CA GLU A 805 -7.89 -34.72 0.84
C GLU A 805 -6.93 -35.01 2.01
N ALA A 806 -6.73 -36.30 2.33
CA ALA A 806 -5.72 -36.75 3.29
C ALA A 806 -5.04 -38.04 2.77
N VAL A 807 -3.72 -38.10 2.81
CA VAL A 807 -2.94 -39.26 2.38
C VAL A 807 -2.30 -39.90 3.60
N PHE A 808 -2.58 -41.19 3.80
CA PHE A 808 -2.01 -42.01 4.87
C PHE A 808 -1.21 -43.15 4.28
N HIS A 809 -0.19 -43.58 5.02
CA HIS A 809 0.48 -44.85 4.82
C HIS A 809 -0.16 -45.90 5.74
N THR A 810 -0.70 -46.99 5.18
CA THR A 810 -1.34 -48.06 5.96
C THR A 810 -0.90 -49.46 5.50
N PRO A 811 -0.63 -50.41 6.42
CA PRO A 811 -0.09 -51.73 6.07
C PRO A 811 -0.95 -52.51 5.07
N ASP A 812 -2.25 -52.61 5.31
CA ASP A 812 -3.16 -53.39 4.45
C ASP A 812 -3.73 -52.58 3.27
N GLY A 813 -3.29 -51.33 3.07
CA GLY A 813 -3.90 -50.42 2.10
C GLY A 813 -5.40 -50.26 2.34
N THR A 814 -5.78 -50.02 3.59
CA THR A 814 -7.13 -49.70 4.08
C THR A 814 -7.18 -48.24 4.57
N ALA A 815 -8.36 -47.62 4.59
CA ALA A 815 -8.48 -46.25 5.11
C ALA A 815 -8.42 -46.24 6.64
N PRO A 816 -7.79 -45.23 7.27
CA PRO A 816 -7.82 -45.03 8.70
C PRO A 816 -9.23 -45.06 9.27
N ASP A 817 -9.36 -45.75 10.40
CA ASP A 817 -10.66 -46.12 10.95
C ASP A 817 -11.52 -44.92 11.39
N THR A 818 -10.98 -43.70 11.45
CA THR A 818 -11.76 -42.53 11.86
C THR A 818 -12.66 -41.96 10.75
N TYR A 819 -12.54 -42.45 9.52
CA TYR A 819 -13.26 -41.96 8.35
C TYR A 819 -14.35 -42.93 7.89
N LYS A 820 -15.63 -42.55 8.06
CA LYS A 820 -16.73 -43.32 7.48
C LYS A 820 -16.69 -43.25 5.95
N VAL A 821 -16.56 -44.40 5.29
CA VAL A 821 -16.62 -44.51 3.83
C VAL A 821 -18.06 -44.49 3.32
N GLY A 822 -18.28 -43.81 2.20
CA GLY A 822 -19.60 -43.64 1.59
C GLY A 822 -19.73 -42.35 0.78
N THR A 823 -20.87 -42.20 0.11
CA THR A 823 -21.16 -41.05 -0.77
C THR A 823 -21.88 -39.91 -0.05
N GLY A 824 -22.19 -40.01 1.25
CA GLY A 824 -22.87 -38.98 2.03
C GLY A 824 -22.00 -37.78 2.42
N PHE A 825 -22.61 -36.70 2.92
CA PHE A 825 -21.87 -35.49 3.33
C PHE A 825 -21.00 -35.73 4.58
N GLY A 826 -19.69 -35.56 4.41
CA GLY A 826 -18.68 -35.84 5.44
C GLY A 826 -18.26 -37.30 5.52
N GLU A 827 -18.82 -38.17 4.67
CA GLU A 827 -18.28 -39.50 4.37
C GLU A 827 -17.18 -39.37 3.31
N VAL A 828 -16.41 -40.42 3.05
CA VAL A 828 -15.25 -40.37 2.15
C VAL A 828 -15.29 -41.42 1.05
N LYS A 829 -14.69 -41.05 -0.09
CA LYS A 829 -14.22 -41.97 -1.12
C LYS A 829 -12.74 -42.26 -0.85
N VAL A 830 -12.27 -43.47 -1.11
CA VAL A 830 -10.88 -43.85 -0.83
C VAL A 830 -10.20 -44.38 -2.09
N LYS A 831 -9.06 -43.77 -2.44
CA LYS A 831 -8.28 -43.99 -3.64
C LYS A 831 -6.93 -44.57 -3.22
N HIS A 832 -6.48 -45.64 -3.86
CA HIS A 832 -5.31 -46.40 -3.43
C HIS A 832 -4.36 -46.61 -4.60
N GLY A 833 -3.06 -46.51 -4.33
CA GLY A 833 -2.04 -46.41 -5.35
C GLY A 833 -1.79 -44.96 -5.78
N GLN A 834 -0.71 -44.38 -5.27
CA GLN A 834 0.37 -44.05 -6.19
C GLN A 834 1.38 -45.21 -6.07
N GLU A 835 1.94 -45.66 -7.18
CA GLU A 835 2.98 -46.70 -7.17
C GLU A 835 4.25 -46.13 -6.53
N SER A 836 4.86 -46.89 -5.62
CA SER A 836 6.23 -46.64 -5.16
C SER A 836 7.20 -46.92 -6.31
N SER A 837 8.01 -45.93 -6.68
CA SER A 837 9.03 -46.00 -7.74
C SER A 837 10.17 -45.04 -7.42
#